data_AF-A0A7Y5QGU8-F1
#
_entry.id   AF-A0A7Y5QGU8-F1
#
_cell.length_a   1.000
_cell.length_b   1.000
_cell.length_c   1.000
_cell.angle_alpha   90.00
_cell.angle_beta   90.00
_cell.angle_gamma   90.00
#
_symmetry.space_group_name_H-M   'P 1'
#
loop_
_entity.id
_entity.type
_entity.pdbx_description
1 polymer ?
#
loop_
_entity_poly.entity_id
_entity_poly.type
_entity_poly.pdbx_seq_one_letter_code
_entity_poly.pdbx_strand_id
1 'polypeptide(L)'
;MIARAPPPLKETMTNPQLFVEVFPIRAEALPPLHAYRLIMSGDELAQQNARRIGSRLPGYLRQAFSGYWAWIGGRLVVDAAAPPEKLAAFVVDLRAAFPRQFAPLAAIEVDVGWQPAPLQSADWLVRGPLTALEPTILEALARTVFSIKNTRVTREYRMRTWSVGGSPALSVSVVSRLLYEPDLQGYAATLADATEMIGLWVADKQTGLQGEIVRLVGLLGEQRSRLRALTSSAAMQEIIDAAPDDHWVVRVASGIRDFDYVTDALDLVIRPDDIAQFAINKGQMDRALHLKPAAHAQMVKLVSDVVKESGLIANAYHSNGAAHLFSTLSPQFSLQWGDSRPRPYLRERLAGDFTAYGAALMPEKLHHQPIRLAVIDATSTGAKDFLEALRRAAERDATLRIEIVRVRDMRVISQANLDSAVRLLAKEDAAVILACLPDETEAAEEEAVNQRYVRLQTIGRALPSLVIHESAMQDPAQMPHLLMGLLARAGGAPYLLADPLSYADWVVGLSLFEQQKREGSAITGISRVYQSNGHLRYHTVAGDFNATGQGIPDDLLARLLPAAQLGKQRVLLHIDGRLSREAAQALGRREDALDATFLTVELIRAGVPRLYALDGGRIGPPAWGSLFRISEAEAFVQTADTSVQPLHVRAEAPLKIEQAVESILAFTILHYGMVAPSKLPVTIHQTESIEAGIARGIFPAKLGGETAFWL
;
A
#
# COMPACT_ATOMS: atom_id res chain seq x y z
N MET A 1 -12.25 48.94 39.62
CA MET A 1 -11.06 48.50 38.86
C MET A 1 -11.53 47.58 37.74
N ILE A 2 -11.58 48.11 36.51
CA ILE A 2 -11.97 47.35 35.32
C ILE A 2 -10.75 46.55 34.87
N ALA A 3 -10.85 45.22 34.89
CA ALA A 3 -9.81 44.34 34.40
C ALA A 3 -9.74 44.45 32.86
N ARG A 4 -8.59 44.89 32.34
CA ARG A 4 -8.29 44.93 30.90
C ARG A 4 -8.24 43.50 30.38
N ALA A 5 -9.02 43.22 29.33
CA ALA A 5 -8.86 42.02 28.53
C ALA A 5 -7.43 41.95 27.96
N PRO A 6 -6.80 40.76 27.91
CA PRO A 6 -5.49 40.60 27.30
C PRO A 6 -5.59 40.91 25.79
N PRO A 7 -4.54 41.51 25.19
CA PRO A 7 -4.56 41.79 23.76
C PRO A 7 -4.61 40.48 22.97
N PRO A 8 -5.26 40.47 21.79
CA PRO A 8 -5.25 39.29 20.94
C PRO A 8 -3.82 39.00 20.50
N LEU A 9 -3.37 37.76 20.75
CA LEU A 9 -2.17 37.22 20.12
C LEU A 9 -2.38 37.31 18.60
N LYS A 10 -1.69 38.24 17.95
CA LYS A 10 -1.44 38.16 16.51
C LYS A 10 -0.49 36.99 16.29
N GLU A 11 -1.02 35.78 16.26
CA GLU A 11 -0.34 34.68 15.58
C GLU A 11 -0.36 35.03 14.09
N THR A 12 0.74 35.56 13.59
CA THR A 12 1.07 35.43 12.17
C THR A 12 1.26 33.94 11.92
N MET A 13 0.18 33.21 11.69
CA MET A 13 0.24 31.83 11.21
C MET A 13 0.83 31.88 9.81
N THR A 14 2.15 31.84 9.71
CA THR A 14 2.82 31.47 8.47
C THR A 14 2.36 30.07 8.14
N ASN A 15 1.62 29.90 7.04
CA ASN A 15 1.24 28.58 6.56
C ASN A 15 2.49 27.69 6.52
N PRO A 16 2.42 26.46 7.06
CA PRO A 16 3.58 25.58 7.11
C PRO A 16 4.11 25.33 5.70
N GLN A 17 5.43 25.33 5.55
CA GLN A 17 6.04 25.04 4.26
C GLN A 17 5.89 23.56 3.95
N LEU A 18 5.25 23.24 2.83
CA LEU A 18 5.13 21.84 2.37
C LEU A 18 6.32 21.47 1.50
N PHE A 19 6.77 20.22 1.59
CA PHE A 19 7.76 19.65 0.67
C PHE A 19 7.57 18.14 0.52
N VAL A 20 8.01 17.59 -0.61
CA VAL A 20 7.79 16.19 -0.99
C VAL A 20 9.11 15.52 -1.41
N GLU A 21 9.23 14.21 -1.25
CA GLU A 21 10.43 13.44 -1.68
C GLU A 21 10.55 13.29 -3.22
N VAL A 22 10.14 14.30 -3.99
CA VAL A 22 10.21 14.37 -5.45
C VAL A 22 11.11 15.53 -5.86
N PHE A 23 12.04 15.26 -6.78
CA PHE A 23 13.10 16.14 -7.21
C PHE A 23 12.99 16.35 -8.74
N PRO A 24 12.92 17.59 -9.23
CA PRO A 24 12.98 17.87 -10.66
C PRO A 24 14.35 17.46 -11.21
N ILE A 25 14.33 16.86 -12.40
CA ILE A 25 15.54 16.57 -13.16
C ILE A 25 15.95 17.83 -13.90
N ARG A 26 17.24 18.16 -13.89
CA ARG A 26 17.78 19.31 -14.62
C ARG A 26 17.84 18.98 -16.11
N ALA A 27 16.92 19.53 -16.90
CA ALA A 27 16.85 19.27 -18.32
C ALA A 27 18.16 19.68 -19.04
N GLU A 28 18.80 20.75 -18.57
CA GLU A 28 20.09 21.24 -19.07
C GLU A 28 21.26 20.29 -18.80
N ALA A 29 21.12 19.38 -17.83
CA ALA A 29 22.11 18.35 -17.54
C ALA A 29 21.91 17.08 -18.37
N LEU A 30 20.78 16.96 -19.09
CA LEU A 30 20.50 15.79 -19.91
C LEU A 30 21.13 15.95 -21.30
N PRO A 31 21.90 14.95 -21.78
CA PRO A 31 22.38 14.93 -23.16
C PRO A 31 21.21 14.74 -24.14
N PRO A 32 21.40 15.07 -25.43
CA PRO A 32 20.43 14.72 -26.46
C PRO A 32 20.24 13.20 -26.48
N LEU A 33 18.99 12.76 -26.44
CA LEU A 33 18.64 11.33 -26.47
C LEU A 33 18.27 10.91 -27.89
N HIS A 34 18.76 9.74 -28.29
CA HIS A 34 18.47 9.09 -29.56
C HIS A 34 17.73 7.78 -29.30
N ALA A 35 16.72 7.49 -30.12
CA ALA A 35 15.96 6.24 -30.03
C ALA A 35 16.09 5.38 -31.27
N TYR A 36 15.99 4.06 -31.06
CA TYR A 36 16.01 3.05 -32.11
C TYR A 36 14.85 2.07 -31.93
N ARG A 37 14.25 1.66 -33.05
CA ARG A 37 13.26 0.60 -33.14
C ARG A 37 13.95 -0.72 -33.41
N LEU A 38 13.38 -1.79 -32.85
CA LEU A 38 13.75 -3.14 -33.22
C LEU A 38 12.89 -3.58 -34.39
N ILE A 39 13.53 -4.00 -35.47
CA ILE A 39 12.86 -4.64 -36.58
C ILE A 39 12.95 -6.14 -36.33
N MET A 40 11.79 -6.78 -36.21
CA MET A 40 11.67 -8.21 -35.94
C MET A 40 11.32 -8.94 -37.23
N SER A 41 12.00 -10.06 -37.50
CA SER A 41 11.64 -10.98 -38.58
C SER A 41 10.65 -12.04 -38.06
N GLY A 42 9.45 -12.12 -38.64
CA GLY A 42 8.42 -13.10 -38.29
C GLY A 42 7.00 -12.52 -38.21
N ASP A 43 6.05 -13.31 -37.71
CA ASP A 43 4.63 -12.98 -37.49
C ASP A 43 4.40 -12.15 -36.20
N GLU A 44 3.15 -11.97 -35.76
CA GLU A 44 2.79 -11.23 -34.53
C GLU A 44 3.52 -11.75 -33.27
N LEU A 45 3.88 -13.03 -33.22
CA LEU A 45 4.64 -13.63 -32.13
C LEU A 45 6.07 -13.04 -32.04
N ALA A 46 6.64 -12.61 -33.17
CA ALA A 46 7.92 -11.92 -33.22
C ALA A 46 7.86 -10.52 -32.59
N GLN A 47 6.73 -9.82 -32.69
CA GLN A 47 6.53 -8.52 -32.02
C GLN A 47 6.39 -8.68 -30.49
N GLN A 48 5.73 -9.74 -30.01
CA GLN A 48 5.68 -10.05 -28.58
C GLN A 48 7.08 -10.34 -27.99
N ASN A 49 7.97 -10.92 -28.81
CA ASN A 49 9.37 -11.15 -28.43
C ASN A 49 10.24 -9.88 -28.41
N ALA A 50 9.82 -8.79 -29.06
CA ALA A 50 10.59 -7.54 -29.13
C ALA A 50 10.88 -6.97 -27.74
N ARG A 51 9.94 -7.07 -26.79
CA ARG A 51 10.15 -6.61 -25.40
C ARG A 51 11.22 -7.43 -24.68
N ARG A 52 11.22 -8.75 -24.88
CA ARG A 52 12.20 -9.68 -24.26
C ARG A 52 13.60 -9.48 -24.83
N ILE A 53 13.70 -9.29 -26.14
CA ILE A 53 14.96 -9.01 -26.82
C ILE A 53 15.46 -7.61 -26.45
N GLY A 54 14.58 -6.62 -26.54
CA GLY A 54 14.86 -5.23 -26.18
C GLY A 54 15.36 -5.07 -24.75
N SER A 55 14.82 -5.81 -23.77
CA SER A 55 15.31 -5.73 -22.40
C SER A 55 16.73 -6.30 -22.20
N ARG A 56 17.23 -7.13 -23.12
CA ARG A 56 18.57 -7.76 -23.04
C ARG A 56 19.64 -6.99 -23.81
N LEU A 57 19.25 -6.37 -24.94
CA LEU A 57 20.16 -5.64 -25.83
C LEU A 57 21.02 -4.58 -25.14
N PRO A 58 20.52 -3.77 -24.18
CA PRO A 58 21.33 -2.76 -23.50
C PRO A 58 22.63 -3.27 -22.87
N GLY A 59 22.68 -4.52 -22.40
CA GLY A 59 23.89 -5.11 -21.86
C GLY A 59 24.97 -5.30 -22.92
N TYR A 60 24.60 -5.84 -24.08
CA TYR A 60 25.51 -6.08 -25.21
C TYR A 60 25.91 -4.77 -25.89
N LEU A 61 24.97 -3.83 -26.06
CA LEU A 61 25.24 -2.55 -26.70
C LEU A 61 26.25 -1.71 -25.92
N ARG A 62 26.21 -1.73 -24.57
CA ARG A 62 27.20 -1.05 -23.72
C ARG A 62 28.62 -1.61 -23.85
N GLN A 63 28.78 -2.85 -24.33
CA GLN A 63 30.09 -3.43 -24.60
C GLN A 63 30.63 -3.02 -25.97
N ALA A 64 29.74 -2.79 -26.95
CA ALA A 64 30.10 -2.49 -28.33
C ALA A 64 30.11 -0.99 -28.67
N PHE A 65 29.36 -0.18 -27.92
CA PHE A 65 29.14 1.24 -28.20
C PHE A 65 29.26 2.07 -26.91
N SER A 66 29.64 3.34 -27.08
CA SER A 66 29.62 4.32 -26.00
C SER A 66 28.18 4.69 -25.60
N GLY A 67 28.04 5.30 -24.43
CA GLY A 67 26.77 5.84 -23.93
C GLY A 67 25.97 4.87 -23.07
N TYR A 68 24.94 5.42 -22.42
CA TYR A 68 24.02 4.67 -21.58
C TYR A 68 22.84 4.17 -22.40
N TRP A 69 22.91 2.90 -22.79
CA TRP A 69 21.82 2.22 -23.48
C TRP A 69 20.77 1.73 -22.49
N ALA A 70 19.49 2.00 -22.78
CA ALA A 70 18.36 1.52 -22.00
C ALA A 70 17.18 1.15 -22.91
N TRP A 71 16.37 0.16 -22.48
CA TRP A 71 15.12 -0.19 -23.15
C TRP A 71 13.94 0.50 -22.46
N ILE A 72 13.35 1.50 -23.12
CA ILE A 72 12.37 2.41 -22.52
C ILE A 72 11.21 2.60 -23.49
N GLY A 73 9.98 2.42 -22.99
CA GLY A 73 8.78 2.62 -23.80
C GLY A 73 8.73 1.80 -25.09
N GLY A 74 9.42 0.65 -25.17
CA GLY A 74 9.49 -0.16 -26.39
C GLY A 74 10.55 0.29 -27.41
N ARG A 75 11.48 1.15 -27.02
CA ARG A 75 12.59 1.65 -27.85
C ARG A 75 13.91 1.42 -27.12
N LEU A 76 15.00 1.27 -27.89
CA LEU A 76 16.36 1.44 -27.35
C LEU A 76 16.67 2.93 -27.32
N VAL A 77 17.08 3.45 -26.17
CA VAL A 77 17.40 4.86 -25.96
C VAL A 77 18.84 5.00 -25.50
N VAL A 78 19.56 5.99 -26.03
CA VAL A 78 20.97 6.27 -25.73
C VAL A 78 21.26 7.78 -25.82
N ASP A 79 22.27 8.25 -25.11
CA ASP A 79 22.82 9.61 -25.14
C ASP A 79 23.90 9.86 -26.20
N ALA A 80 24.34 8.82 -26.90
CA ALA A 80 25.35 8.90 -27.94
C ALA A 80 24.89 8.10 -29.16
N ALA A 81 24.59 8.78 -30.27
CA ALA A 81 24.14 8.13 -31.49
C ALA A 81 25.16 7.10 -32.00
N ALA A 82 24.70 5.90 -32.33
CA ALA A 82 25.49 4.88 -32.97
C ALA A 82 25.28 4.92 -34.49
N PRO A 83 26.35 4.81 -35.30
CA PRO A 83 26.22 4.81 -36.75
C PRO A 83 25.40 3.59 -37.23
N PRO A 84 24.41 3.78 -38.13
CA PRO A 84 23.53 2.69 -38.59
C PRO A 84 24.28 1.48 -39.17
N GLU A 85 25.37 1.72 -39.89
CA GLU A 85 26.21 0.67 -40.47
C GLU A 85 26.89 -0.21 -39.41
N LYS A 86 27.27 0.38 -38.28
CA LYS A 86 27.86 -0.36 -37.15
C LYS A 86 26.79 -1.14 -36.39
N LEU A 87 25.59 -0.60 -36.26
CA LEU A 87 24.46 -1.33 -35.67
C LEU A 87 24.05 -2.53 -36.54
N ALA A 88 24.06 -2.38 -37.87
CA ALA A 88 23.79 -3.48 -38.79
C ALA A 88 24.81 -4.61 -38.64
N ALA A 89 26.11 -4.28 -38.62
CA ALA A 89 27.19 -5.24 -38.37
C ALA A 89 27.03 -5.93 -36.99
N PHE A 90 26.75 -5.15 -35.94
CA PHE A 90 26.53 -5.67 -34.59
C PHE A 90 25.36 -6.67 -34.53
N VAL A 91 24.25 -6.42 -35.22
CA VAL A 91 23.11 -7.36 -35.26
C VAL A 91 23.51 -8.68 -35.92
N VAL A 92 24.30 -8.64 -37.00
CA VAL A 92 24.83 -9.85 -37.66
C VAL A 92 25.69 -10.65 -36.68
N ASP A 93 26.64 -10.00 -36.02
CA ASP A 93 27.54 -10.65 -35.06
C ASP A 93 26.78 -11.21 -33.85
N LEU A 94 25.81 -10.46 -33.32
CA LEU A 94 25.00 -10.88 -32.18
C LEU A 94 24.16 -12.12 -32.52
N ARG A 95 23.59 -12.18 -33.71
CA ARG A 95 22.84 -13.36 -34.19
C ARG A 95 23.75 -14.56 -34.41
N ALA A 96 24.97 -14.35 -34.90
CA ALA A 96 25.95 -15.43 -35.07
C ALA A 96 26.40 -16.00 -33.71
N ALA A 97 26.67 -15.13 -32.73
CA ALA A 97 27.08 -15.52 -31.39
C ALA A 97 25.94 -16.16 -30.56
N PHE A 98 24.70 -15.69 -30.75
CA PHE A 98 23.55 -16.10 -29.94
C PHE A 98 22.31 -16.43 -30.79
N PRO A 99 22.39 -17.41 -31.70
CA PRO A 99 21.38 -17.65 -32.72
C PRO A 99 20.00 -17.97 -32.14
N ARG A 100 19.92 -18.71 -31.03
CA ARG A 100 18.62 -19.02 -30.39
C ARG A 100 17.95 -17.82 -29.74
N GLN A 101 18.72 -16.85 -29.25
CA GLN A 101 18.17 -15.72 -28.49
C GLN A 101 17.77 -14.55 -29.39
N PHE A 102 18.58 -14.26 -30.40
CA PHE A 102 18.45 -13.08 -31.23
C PHE A 102 18.12 -13.37 -32.71
N ALA A 103 17.93 -14.64 -33.13
CA ALA A 103 17.51 -14.94 -34.51
C ALA A 103 16.31 -14.10 -35.01
N PRO A 104 15.28 -13.80 -34.18
CA PRO A 104 14.15 -12.98 -34.63
C PRO A 104 14.48 -11.49 -34.83
N LEU A 105 15.63 -10.99 -34.38
CA LEU A 105 16.02 -9.59 -34.56
C LEU A 105 16.58 -9.39 -35.97
N ALA A 106 15.87 -8.67 -36.83
CA ALA A 106 16.29 -8.39 -38.20
C ALA A 106 17.22 -7.17 -38.28
N ALA A 107 16.86 -6.07 -37.60
CA ALA A 107 17.63 -4.83 -37.61
C ALA A 107 17.36 -3.96 -36.37
N ILE A 108 18.24 -2.99 -36.15
CA ILE A 108 18.05 -1.88 -35.20
C ILE A 108 18.11 -0.59 -36.03
N GLU A 109 16.98 0.13 -36.10
CA GLU A 109 16.83 1.31 -36.98
C GLU A 109 16.57 2.57 -36.17
N VAL A 110 17.11 3.70 -36.62
CA VAL A 110 16.92 5.01 -35.95
C VAL A 110 15.46 5.43 -36.03
N ASP A 111 14.89 5.83 -34.90
CA ASP A 111 13.55 6.43 -34.83
C ASP A 111 13.65 7.96 -34.94
N VAL A 112 13.77 8.49 -36.15
CA VAL A 112 14.04 9.92 -36.41
C VAL A 112 12.93 10.83 -35.87
N GLY A 113 11.69 10.33 -35.81
CA GLY A 113 10.53 11.09 -35.31
C GLY A 113 10.34 11.01 -33.79
N TRP A 114 11.16 10.25 -33.07
CA TRP A 114 11.00 10.08 -31.64
C TRP A 114 11.54 11.28 -30.87
N GLN A 115 10.75 11.72 -29.90
CA GLN A 115 11.13 12.71 -28.90
C GLN A 115 10.85 12.12 -27.52
N PRO A 116 11.76 12.26 -26.56
CA PRO A 116 11.57 11.69 -25.24
C PRO A 116 10.42 12.41 -24.53
N ALA A 117 9.40 11.65 -24.12
CA ALA A 117 8.45 12.13 -23.13
C ALA A 117 9.15 12.34 -21.78
N PRO A 118 8.67 13.24 -20.90
CA PRO A 118 9.30 13.53 -19.62
C PRO A 118 9.60 12.28 -18.76
N LEU A 119 8.64 11.35 -18.70
CA LEU A 119 8.82 10.09 -17.98
C LEU A 119 9.93 9.21 -18.60
N GLN A 120 10.07 9.21 -19.92
CA GLN A 120 11.10 8.45 -20.63
C GLN A 120 12.50 9.02 -20.37
N SER A 121 12.64 10.36 -20.30
CA SER A 121 13.88 11.02 -19.90
C SER A 121 14.27 10.63 -18.47
N ALA A 122 13.32 10.62 -17.55
CA ALA A 122 13.54 10.20 -16.17
C ALA A 122 13.92 8.72 -16.07
N ASP A 123 13.25 7.84 -16.83
CA ASP A 123 13.57 6.41 -16.89
C ASP A 123 14.98 6.15 -17.42
N TRP A 124 15.41 6.93 -18.41
CA TRP A 124 16.76 6.85 -18.96
C TRP A 124 17.80 7.25 -17.92
N LEU A 125 17.56 8.36 -17.21
CA LEU A 125 18.45 8.83 -16.15
C LEU A 125 18.67 7.76 -15.07
N VAL A 126 17.59 7.13 -14.58
CA VAL A 126 17.64 6.10 -13.53
C VAL A 126 18.34 4.83 -14.00
N ARG A 127 18.16 4.43 -15.27
CA ARG A 127 18.75 3.20 -15.82
C ARG A 127 20.17 3.40 -16.39
N GLY A 128 20.61 4.65 -16.52
CA GLY A 128 21.88 5.03 -17.12
C GLY A 128 22.78 5.77 -16.12
N PRO A 129 22.95 7.10 -16.21
CA PRO A 129 23.92 7.85 -15.39
C PRO A 129 23.82 7.60 -13.88
N LEU A 130 22.61 7.42 -13.33
CA LEU A 130 22.43 7.20 -11.89
C LEU A 130 23.01 5.87 -11.40
N THR A 131 23.13 4.85 -12.24
CA THR A 131 23.74 3.57 -11.82
C THR A 131 25.22 3.75 -11.49
N ALA A 132 25.89 4.75 -12.08
CA ALA A 132 27.29 5.06 -11.77
C ALA A 132 27.46 5.70 -10.38
N LEU A 133 26.41 6.29 -9.81
CA LEU A 133 26.42 6.91 -8.48
C LEU A 133 26.09 5.92 -7.36
N GLU A 134 25.65 4.71 -7.70
CA GLU A 134 25.20 3.71 -6.73
C GLU A 134 26.23 3.42 -5.63
N PRO A 135 27.53 3.19 -5.92
CA PRO A 135 28.52 2.97 -4.86
C PRO A 135 28.59 4.12 -3.85
N THR A 136 28.55 5.37 -4.33
CA THR A 136 28.60 6.58 -3.48
C THR A 136 27.33 6.75 -2.67
N ILE A 137 26.16 6.44 -3.25
CA ILE A 137 24.88 6.45 -2.53
C ILE A 137 24.89 5.41 -1.41
N LEU A 138 25.35 4.19 -1.70
CA LEU A 138 25.44 3.11 -0.72
C LEU A 138 26.42 3.46 0.41
N GLU A 139 27.56 4.08 0.09
CA GLU A 139 28.51 4.59 1.09
C GLU A 139 27.87 5.66 2.00
N ALA A 140 27.12 6.60 1.42
CA ALA A 140 26.42 7.62 2.20
C ALA A 140 25.38 7.02 3.17
N LEU A 141 24.65 5.99 2.72
CA LEU A 141 23.67 5.29 3.54
C LEU A 141 24.30 4.38 4.60
N ALA A 142 25.48 3.79 4.31
CA ALA A 142 26.19 2.93 5.25
C ALA A 142 26.48 3.62 6.59
N ARG A 143 26.61 4.96 6.60
CA ARG A 143 26.77 5.78 7.81
C ARG A 143 25.56 5.78 8.75
N THR A 144 24.41 5.30 8.28
CA THR A 144 23.16 5.22 9.05
C THR A 144 22.82 3.79 9.47
N VAL A 145 23.67 2.84 9.12
CA VAL A 145 23.60 1.45 9.57
C VAL A 145 24.03 1.40 11.03
N PHE A 146 23.29 0.65 11.83
CA PHE A 146 23.64 0.38 13.22
C PHE A 146 23.21 -1.04 13.58
N SER A 147 23.86 -1.62 14.57
CA SER A 147 23.51 -2.95 15.05
C SER A 147 22.60 -2.86 16.27
N ILE A 148 21.69 -3.82 16.36
CA ILE A 148 20.90 -4.16 17.54
C ILE A 148 21.34 -5.58 17.93
N LYS A 149 20.95 -6.08 19.10
CA LYS A 149 21.25 -7.45 19.50
C LYS A 149 20.91 -8.43 18.38
N ASN A 150 21.92 -9.23 17.97
CA ASN A 150 21.86 -10.23 16.91
C ASN A 150 21.41 -9.72 15.53
N THR A 151 21.42 -8.41 15.28
CA THR A 151 20.86 -7.86 14.04
C THR A 151 21.57 -6.61 13.55
N ARG A 152 21.63 -6.48 12.23
CA ARG A 152 22.09 -5.29 11.52
C ARG A 152 20.92 -4.58 10.89
N VAL A 153 20.83 -3.29 11.15
CA VAL A 153 19.83 -2.42 10.54
C VAL A 153 20.41 -1.85 9.25
N THR A 154 19.97 -2.35 8.09
CA THR A 154 20.45 -1.88 6.78
C THR A 154 19.47 -0.92 6.12
N ARG A 155 19.96 -0.19 5.11
CA ARG A 155 19.19 0.80 4.34
C ARG A 155 19.29 0.49 2.86
N GLU A 156 18.14 0.45 2.22
CA GLU A 156 18.02 0.41 0.76
C GLU A 156 17.41 1.72 0.29
N TYR A 157 17.94 2.28 -0.80
CA TYR A 157 17.27 3.36 -1.50
C TYR A 157 16.48 2.81 -2.69
N ARG A 158 15.39 3.50 -3.02
CA ARG A 158 14.58 3.24 -4.21
C ARG A 158 14.37 4.55 -4.94
N MET A 159 14.59 4.52 -6.24
CA MET A 159 14.27 5.63 -7.13
C MET A 159 13.05 5.28 -7.98
N ARG A 160 12.14 6.22 -8.13
CA ARG A 160 10.98 6.13 -9.04
C ARG A 160 10.90 7.37 -9.89
N THR A 161 10.37 7.23 -11.09
CA THR A 161 10.30 8.29 -12.09
C THR A 161 8.89 8.87 -12.16
N TRP A 162 8.82 10.17 -12.44
CA TRP A 162 7.57 10.94 -12.46
C TRP A 162 7.61 11.97 -13.60
N SER A 163 6.42 12.37 -14.04
CA SER A 163 6.21 13.50 -14.95
C SER A 163 5.36 14.55 -14.22
N VAL A 164 6.02 15.49 -13.54
CA VAL A 164 5.36 16.52 -12.72
C VAL A 164 5.15 17.76 -13.57
N GLY A 165 3.90 18.15 -13.81
CA GLY A 165 3.57 19.32 -14.65
C GLY A 165 4.15 19.21 -16.07
N GLY A 166 4.30 17.99 -16.60
CA GLY A 166 4.96 17.75 -17.89
C GLY A 166 6.49 17.85 -17.87
N SER A 167 7.12 17.92 -16.69
CA SER A 167 8.58 17.95 -16.53
C SER A 167 9.11 16.65 -15.90
N PRO A 168 10.31 16.19 -16.30
CA PRO A 168 10.89 14.97 -15.75
C PRO A 168 11.27 15.16 -14.29
N ALA A 169 10.91 14.20 -13.44
CA ALA A 169 11.25 14.20 -12.03
C ALA A 169 11.54 12.79 -11.54
N LEU A 170 12.24 12.69 -10.40
CA LEU A 170 12.46 11.44 -9.69
C LEU A 170 12.09 11.59 -8.23
N SER A 171 11.64 10.52 -7.61
CA SER A 171 11.51 10.43 -6.16
C SER A 171 12.54 9.49 -5.57
N VAL A 172 12.97 9.81 -4.37
CA VAL A 172 13.87 8.97 -3.59
C VAL A 172 13.13 8.49 -2.34
N SER A 173 13.17 7.19 -2.08
CA SER A 173 12.67 6.61 -0.83
C SER A 173 13.74 5.75 -0.20
N VAL A 174 13.80 5.73 1.12
CA VAL A 174 14.69 4.85 1.88
C VAL A 174 13.85 3.83 2.64
N VAL A 175 14.24 2.56 2.56
CA VAL A 175 13.59 1.44 3.24
C VAL A 175 14.58 0.85 4.23
N SER A 176 14.13 0.70 5.46
CA SER A 176 14.86 0.03 6.53
C SER A 176 14.64 -1.48 6.47
N ARG A 177 15.69 -2.26 6.69
CA ARG A 177 15.62 -3.72 6.84
C ARG A 177 16.41 -4.15 8.07
N LEU A 178 16.03 -5.28 8.63
CA LEU A 178 16.77 -5.97 9.68
C LEU A 178 17.32 -7.27 9.12
N LEU A 179 18.63 -7.44 9.25
CA LEU A 179 19.32 -8.66 8.87
C LEU A 179 19.88 -9.30 10.15
N TYR A 180 19.84 -10.63 10.25
CA TYR A 180 20.47 -11.35 11.36
C TYR A 180 22.02 -11.22 11.27
N GLU A 181 22.69 -11.13 12.42
CA GLU A 181 24.16 -11.00 12.53
C GLU A 181 24.84 -12.25 13.15
N PRO A 182 24.29 -13.45 12.95
CA PRO A 182 24.86 -14.38 11.96
C PRO A 182 24.19 -14.34 10.58
N ASP A 183 24.92 -14.60 9.49
CA ASP A 183 24.26 -14.80 8.19
C ASP A 183 23.53 -16.14 8.13
N LEU A 184 22.87 -16.46 7.00
CA LEU A 184 22.06 -17.67 6.89
C LEU A 184 22.86 -18.94 7.17
N GLN A 185 24.10 -19.01 6.68
CA GLN A 185 24.97 -20.16 6.92
C GLN A 185 25.40 -20.25 8.38
N GLY A 186 25.76 -19.11 8.99
CA GLY A 186 26.04 -19.06 10.43
C GLY A 186 24.86 -19.52 11.27
N TYR A 187 23.63 -19.16 10.88
CA TYR A 187 22.41 -19.65 11.52
C TYR A 187 22.20 -21.15 11.29
N ALA A 188 22.37 -21.63 10.06
CA ALA A 188 22.22 -23.04 9.70
C ALA A 188 23.11 -23.96 10.56
N ALA A 189 24.33 -23.53 10.88
CA ALA A 189 25.26 -24.27 11.75
C ALA A 189 24.79 -24.39 13.21
N THR A 190 23.83 -23.57 13.65
CA THR A 190 23.25 -23.64 15.01
C THR A 190 22.06 -24.59 15.10
N LEU A 191 21.50 -25.01 13.96
CA LEU A 191 20.32 -25.85 13.90
C LEU A 191 20.68 -27.32 14.10
N ALA A 192 19.83 -28.05 14.82
CA ALA A 192 19.92 -29.52 14.91
C ALA A 192 19.45 -30.18 13.61
N ASP A 193 18.47 -29.59 12.94
CA ASP A 193 17.96 -29.99 11.63
C ASP A 193 17.97 -28.80 10.68
N ALA A 194 18.73 -28.90 9.58
CA ALA A 194 18.80 -27.86 8.57
C ALA A 194 17.44 -27.55 7.92
N THR A 195 16.49 -28.49 7.95
CA THR A 195 15.14 -28.27 7.39
C THR A 195 14.36 -27.17 8.11
N GLU A 196 14.76 -26.81 9.33
CA GLU A 196 14.21 -25.67 10.07
C GLU A 196 14.49 -24.30 9.38
N MET A 197 15.36 -24.26 8.37
CA MET A 197 15.51 -23.08 7.51
C MET A 197 14.31 -22.83 6.57
N ILE A 198 13.48 -23.84 6.31
CA ILE A 198 12.33 -23.70 5.41
C ILE A 198 11.30 -22.76 6.05
N GLY A 199 10.84 -21.76 5.30
CA GLY A 199 9.94 -20.71 5.76
C GLY A 199 10.65 -19.41 6.18
N LEU A 200 11.97 -19.42 6.31
CA LEU A 200 12.75 -18.21 6.61
C LEU A 200 12.84 -17.30 5.39
N TRP A 201 12.83 -16.00 5.65
CA TRP A 201 13.01 -14.98 4.63
C TRP A 201 14.47 -14.57 4.49
N VAL A 202 14.92 -14.45 3.26
CA VAL A 202 16.31 -14.16 2.93
C VAL A 202 16.41 -13.07 1.88
N ALA A 203 17.55 -12.41 1.83
CA ALA A 203 17.92 -11.46 0.79
C ALA A 203 19.24 -11.88 0.13
N ASP A 204 19.28 -11.86 -1.19
CA ASP A 204 20.52 -11.97 -1.95
C ASP A 204 21.45 -10.80 -1.61
N LYS A 205 22.67 -11.11 -1.13
CA LYS A 205 23.69 -10.12 -0.73
C LYS A 205 24.11 -9.20 -1.89
N GLN A 206 23.94 -9.62 -3.14
CA GLN A 206 24.33 -8.84 -4.32
C GLN A 206 23.19 -7.98 -4.86
N THR A 207 22.02 -8.58 -5.01
CA THR A 207 20.89 -7.92 -5.70
C THR A 207 19.86 -7.33 -4.73
N GLY A 208 19.90 -7.72 -3.46
CA GLY A 208 18.88 -7.37 -2.46
C GLY A 208 17.52 -8.03 -2.72
N LEU A 209 17.43 -8.94 -3.71
CA LEU A 209 16.23 -9.71 -4.03
C LEU A 209 15.82 -10.53 -2.81
N GLN A 210 14.56 -10.42 -2.42
CA GLN A 210 14.01 -11.12 -1.26
C GLN A 210 13.15 -12.31 -1.68
N GLY A 211 13.15 -13.33 -0.84
CA GLY A 211 12.22 -14.44 -0.97
C GLY A 211 12.23 -15.35 0.24
N GLU A 212 11.36 -16.35 0.19
CA GLU A 212 11.21 -17.35 1.24
C GLU A 212 11.95 -18.63 0.84
N ILE A 213 12.66 -19.25 1.79
CA ILE A 213 13.23 -20.57 1.58
C ILE A 213 12.10 -21.59 1.54
N VAL A 214 11.88 -22.21 0.38
CA VAL A 214 10.82 -23.20 0.20
C VAL A 214 11.33 -24.64 0.21
N ARG A 215 12.64 -24.84 0.07
CA ARG A 215 13.24 -26.18 0.00
C ARG A 215 14.75 -26.16 0.23
N LEU A 216 15.25 -27.21 0.89
CA LEU A 216 16.66 -27.60 0.83
C LEU A 216 16.93 -28.45 -0.41
N VAL A 217 17.92 -28.03 -1.20
CA VAL A 217 18.31 -28.71 -2.43
C VAL A 217 19.37 -29.77 -2.17
N GLY A 218 20.33 -29.49 -1.30
CA GLY A 218 21.43 -30.39 -0.95
C GLY A 218 22.69 -29.62 -0.55
N LEU A 219 23.83 -30.29 -0.52
CA LEU A 219 25.13 -29.68 -0.22
C LEU A 219 25.77 -29.06 -1.46
N LEU A 220 26.60 -28.03 -1.27
CA LEU A 220 27.24 -27.31 -2.36
C LEU A 220 28.15 -28.21 -3.19
N GLY A 221 28.91 -29.11 -2.58
CA GLY A 221 29.83 -30.00 -3.29
C GLY A 221 29.15 -30.83 -4.40
N GLU A 222 27.88 -31.20 -4.18
CA GLU A 222 27.07 -31.94 -5.17
C GLU A 222 26.45 -31.02 -6.24
N GLN A 223 26.29 -29.73 -5.93
CA GLN A 223 25.51 -28.78 -6.74
C GLN A 223 26.37 -27.69 -7.41
N ARG A 224 27.66 -27.57 -7.06
CA ARG A 224 28.54 -26.45 -7.43
C ARG A 224 28.59 -26.21 -8.94
N SER A 225 28.88 -27.26 -9.71
CA SER A 225 28.93 -27.20 -11.17
C SER A 225 27.60 -26.75 -11.78
N ARG A 226 26.47 -27.20 -11.21
CA ARG A 226 25.13 -26.81 -11.66
C ARG A 226 24.83 -25.35 -11.33
N LEU A 227 25.08 -24.90 -10.10
CA LEU A 227 24.85 -23.52 -9.69
C LEU A 227 25.70 -22.54 -10.52
N ARG A 228 26.98 -22.89 -10.72
CA ARG A 228 27.90 -22.09 -11.55
C ARG A 228 27.41 -21.95 -12.99
N ALA A 229 26.81 -23.00 -13.56
CA ALA A 229 26.24 -22.97 -14.92
C ALA A 229 24.93 -22.16 -15.00
N LEU A 230 24.23 -21.96 -13.89
CA LEU A 230 22.95 -21.22 -13.85
C LEU A 230 23.13 -19.70 -13.73
N THR A 231 24.29 -19.22 -13.27
CA THR A 231 24.55 -17.79 -13.10
C THR A 231 25.57 -17.26 -14.10
N SER A 232 25.28 -16.07 -14.64
CA SER A 232 26.23 -15.29 -15.46
C SER A 232 26.90 -14.16 -14.68
N SER A 233 26.60 -14.01 -13.38
CA SER A 233 27.21 -12.98 -12.52
C SER A 233 28.59 -13.45 -12.05
N ALA A 234 29.65 -12.72 -12.42
CA ALA A 234 31.01 -13.01 -11.97
C ALA A 234 31.11 -13.02 -10.44
N ALA A 235 30.51 -12.04 -9.78
CA ALA A 235 30.50 -11.96 -8.33
C ALA A 235 29.78 -13.16 -7.68
N MET A 236 28.68 -13.65 -8.26
CA MET A 236 27.99 -14.84 -7.73
C MET A 236 28.81 -16.11 -7.97
N GLN A 237 29.50 -16.20 -9.11
CA GLN A 237 30.44 -17.30 -9.37
C GLN A 237 31.58 -17.30 -8.36
N GLU A 238 32.11 -16.14 -7.98
CA GLU A 238 33.13 -16.02 -6.93
C GLU A 238 32.61 -16.53 -5.58
N ILE A 239 31.39 -16.18 -5.17
CA ILE A 239 30.78 -16.71 -3.93
C ILE A 239 30.64 -18.23 -4.01
N ILE A 240 30.11 -18.75 -5.12
CA ILE A 240 29.93 -20.18 -5.34
C ILE A 240 31.27 -20.92 -5.32
N ASP A 241 32.33 -20.34 -5.89
CA ASP A 241 33.65 -20.96 -5.96
C ASP A 241 34.38 -20.89 -4.60
N ALA A 242 34.17 -19.82 -3.82
CA ALA A 242 34.81 -19.63 -2.51
C ALA A 242 34.11 -20.38 -1.35
N ALA A 243 32.80 -20.64 -1.46
CA ALA A 243 32.04 -21.30 -0.41
C ALA A 243 32.51 -22.77 -0.21
N PRO A 244 32.55 -23.30 1.03
CA PRO A 244 32.84 -24.70 1.33
C PRO A 244 31.83 -25.72 0.75
N ASP A 245 32.30 -26.93 0.44
CA ASP A 245 31.46 -27.99 -0.18
C ASP A 245 30.35 -28.52 0.73
N ASP A 246 30.50 -28.41 2.05
CA ASP A 246 29.55 -28.83 3.06
C ASP A 246 28.50 -27.75 3.39
N HIS A 247 28.55 -26.58 2.74
CA HIS A 247 27.52 -25.56 2.87
C HIS A 247 26.25 -25.91 2.09
N TRP A 248 25.12 -25.38 2.55
CA TRP A 248 23.82 -25.75 1.99
C TRP A 248 23.48 -24.97 0.72
N VAL A 249 22.71 -25.63 -0.14
CA VAL A 249 22.00 -25.01 -1.25
C VAL A 249 20.51 -25.02 -0.96
N VAL A 250 19.90 -23.85 -0.99
CA VAL A 250 18.48 -23.62 -0.73
C VAL A 250 17.77 -23.12 -1.98
N ARG A 251 16.49 -23.44 -2.11
CA ARG A 251 15.60 -22.84 -3.09
C ARG A 251 14.80 -21.72 -2.44
N VAL A 252 14.89 -20.54 -3.04
CA VAL A 252 14.24 -19.31 -2.60
C VAL A 252 13.14 -18.96 -3.60
N ALA A 253 11.90 -18.86 -3.13
CA ALA A 253 10.76 -18.38 -3.91
C ALA A 253 10.66 -16.86 -3.81
N SER A 254 10.74 -16.18 -4.95
CA SER A 254 10.62 -14.71 -5.06
C SER A 254 9.59 -14.34 -6.13
N GLY A 255 8.37 -14.04 -5.67
CA GLY A 255 7.22 -13.82 -6.55
C GLY A 255 6.84 -15.10 -7.29
N ILE A 256 6.87 -15.08 -8.62
CA ILE A 256 6.52 -16.22 -9.49
C ILE A 256 7.73 -17.07 -9.90
N ARG A 257 8.93 -16.74 -9.40
CA ARG A 257 10.19 -17.39 -9.79
C ARG A 257 10.89 -17.97 -8.58
N ASP A 258 11.51 -19.12 -8.81
CA ASP A 258 12.35 -19.79 -7.83
C ASP A 258 13.80 -19.72 -8.28
N PHE A 259 14.68 -19.56 -7.31
CA PHE A 259 16.12 -19.48 -7.53
C PHE A 259 16.83 -20.39 -6.54
N ASP A 260 17.84 -21.12 -6.99
CA ASP A 260 18.69 -21.91 -6.11
C ASP A 260 19.92 -21.07 -5.73
N TYR A 261 20.19 -20.96 -4.44
CA TYR A 261 21.30 -20.18 -3.88
C TYR A 261 22.12 -21.05 -2.93
N VAL A 262 23.44 -20.85 -2.94
CA VAL A 262 24.28 -21.26 -1.81
C VAL A 262 23.98 -20.32 -0.62
N THR A 263 23.93 -20.86 0.60
CA THR A 263 23.60 -20.09 1.81
C THR A 263 24.54 -18.90 2.05
N ASP A 264 25.81 -18.98 1.66
CA ASP A 264 26.79 -17.89 1.74
C ASP A 264 26.38 -16.64 0.96
N ALA A 265 25.56 -16.79 -0.08
CA ALA A 265 25.08 -15.67 -0.89
C ALA A 265 23.89 -14.92 -0.26
N LEU A 266 23.38 -15.38 0.90
CA LEU A 266 22.12 -14.93 1.47
C LEU A 266 22.30 -14.31 2.86
N ASP A 267 21.71 -13.14 3.05
CA ASP A 267 21.45 -12.56 4.36
C ASP A 267 20.08 -13.06 4.86
N LEU A 268 20.01 -13.41 6.14
CA LEU A 268 18.75 -13.78 6.80
C LEU A 268 17.98 -12.50 7.17
N VAL A 269 16.77 -12.34 6.62
CA VAL A 269 15.91 -11.17 6.81
C VAL A 269 14.99 -11.41 7.99
N ILE A 270 15.04 -10.52 8.98
CA ILE A 270 14.15 -10.58 10.14
C ILE A 270 12.86 -9.83 9.85
N ARG A 271 11.74 -10.53 9.92
CA ARG A 271 10.40 -9.93 9.89
C ARG A 271 9.88 -9.74 11.32
N PRO A 272 8.81 -8.93 11.49
CA PRO A 272 8.14 -8.81 12.77
C PRO A 272 7.56 -10.10 13.33
N ASP A 273 7.42 -11.15 12.50
CA ASP A 273 6.95 -12.49 12.86
C ASP A 273 8.11 -13.47 13.18
N ASP A 274 9.37 -13.01 13.10
CA ASP A 274 10.56 -13.81 13.44
C ASP A 274 11.31 -13.32 14.70
N ILE A 275 10.87 -12.25 15.38
CA ILE A 275 11.65 -11.58 16.44
C ILE A 275 11.88 -12.46 17.67
N ALA A 276 10.93 -13.33 18.04
CA ALA A 276 11.09 -14.21 19.19
C ALA A 276 12.11 -15.31 18.89
N GLN A 277 12.05 -15.89 17.69
CA GLN A 277 12.99 -16.91 17.21
C GLN A 277 14.45 -16.42 17.28
N PHE A 278 14.68 -15.14 16.99
CA PHE A 278 16.02 -14.55 16.98
C PHE A 278 16.40 -13.75 18.24
N ALA A 279 15.54 -13.79 19.26
CA ALA A 279 15.71 -13.10 20.55
C ALA A 279 15.95 -11.58 20.40
N ILE A 280 15.17 -10.93 19.51
CA ILE A 280 15.26 -9.51 19.18
C ILE A 280 14.23 -8.72 20.00
N ASN A 281 14.64 -7.56 20.52
CA ASN A 281 13.72 -6.68 21.26
C ASN A 281 12.79 -5.94 20.29
N LYS A 282 11.47 -6.12 20.46
CA LYS A 282 10.42 -5.48 19.65
C LYS A 282 10.50 -3.95 19.62
N GLY A 283 10.65 -3.30 20.77
CA GLY A 283 10.78 -1.83 20.83
C GLY A 283 12.04 -1.28 20.15
N GLN A 284 13.13 -2.06 20.06
CA GLN A 284 14.30 -1.70 19.25
C GLN A 284 14.04 -1.92 17.75
N MET A 285 13.40 -3.03 17.37
CA MET A 285 12.96 -3.30 15.99
C MET A 285 12.05 -2.18 15.47
N ASP A 286 11.02 -1.81 16.23
CA ASP A 286 10.05 -0.79 15.85
C ASP A 286 10.71 0.58 15.63
N ARG A 287 11.61 0.99 16.53
CA ARG A 287 12.39 2.23 16.35
C ARG A 287 13.30 2.19 15.13
N ALA A 288 13.79 1.02 14.73
CA ALA A 288 14.67 0.86 13.58
C ALA A 288 13.93 0.85 12.24
N LEU A 289 12.71 0.28 12.21
CA LEU A 289 11.87 0.16 11.01
C LEU A 289 10.95 1.37 10.82
N HIS A 290 10.38 1.92 11.90
CA HIS A 290 9.43 3.03 11.87
C HIS A 290 10.10 4.35 12.24
N LEU A 291 10.81 4.92 11.26
CA LEU A 291 11.54 6.18 11.44
C LEU A 291 10.59 7.37 11.62
N LYS A 292 10.93 8.24 12.57
CA LYS A 292 10.27 9.55 12.72
C LYS A 292 10.45 10.38 11.44
N PRO A 293 9.49 11.28 11.09
CA PRO A 293 9.52 12.10 9.89
C PRO A 293 10.88 12.77 9.59
N ALA A 294 11.45 13.48 10.56
CA ALA A 294 12.74 14.15 10.41
C ALA A 294 13.91 13.20 10.11
N ALA A 295 13.96 12.05 10.81
CA ALA A 295 15.02 11.06 10.60
C ALA A 295 14.91 10.44 9.20
N HIS A 296 13.70 10.14 8.74
CA HIS A 296 13.47 9.65 7.39
C HIS A 296 13.88 10.69 6.32
N ALA A 297 13.43 11.95 6.48
CA ALA A 297 13.78 13.04 5.57
C ALA A 297 15.30 13.25 5.48
N GLN A 298 16.02 13.09 6.60
CA GLN A 298 17.48 13.16 6.61
C GLN A 298 18.13 12.02 5.82
N MET A 299 17.61 10.79 5.87
CA MET A 299 18.12 9.68 5.06
C MET A 299 17.90 9.92 3.57
N VAL A 300 16.72 10.42 3.19
CA VAL A 300 16.44 10.83 1.81
C VAL A 300 17.35 11.97 1.38
N LYS A 301 17.66 12.91 2.29
CA LYS A 301 18.62 13.98 2.04
C LYS A 301 20.00 13.41 1.69
N LEU A 302 20.53 12.44 2.45
CA LEU A 302 21.84 11.82 2.17
C LEU A 302 21.93 11.26 0.74
N VAL A 303 20.89 10.55 0.29
CA VAL A 303 20.85 9.99 -1.07
C VAL A 303 20.71 11.10 -2.11
N SER A 304 19.78 12.03 -1.89
CA SER A 304 19.52 13.11 -2.86
C SER A 304 20.69 14.10 -2.98
N ASP A 305 21.49 14.30 -1.92
CA ASP A 305 22.69 15.15 -1.97
C ASP A 305 23.71 14.62 -2.97
N VAL A 306 24.01 13.31 -2.93
CA VAL A 306 24.92 12.67 -3.91
C VAL A 306 24.44 12.93 -5.35
N VAL A 307 23.14 12.77 -5.59
CA VAL A 307 22.57 13.00 -6.93
C VAL A 307 22.57 14.48 -7.31
N LYS A 308 22.29 15.40 -6.38
CA LYS A 308 22.36 16.85 -6.63
C LYS A 308 23.78 17.33 -6.93
N GLU A 309 24.77 16.80 -6.22
CA GLU A 309 26.19 17.14 -6.41
C GLU A 309 26.71 16.72 -7.79
N SER A 310 26.15 15.65 -8.36
CA SER A 310 26.41 15.27 -9.77
C SER A 310 25.76 16.20 -10.80
N GLY A 311 24.91 17.15 -10.37
CA GLY A 311 24.21 18.09 -11.25
C GLY A 311 22.97 17.53 -11.95
N LEU A 312 22.55 16.29 -11.67
CA LEU A 312 21.45 15.63 -12.38
C LEU A 312 20.05 16.08 -11.92
N ILE A 313 19.90 16.48 -10.65
CA ILE A 313 18.63 16.94 -10.08
C ILE A 313 18.77 18.28 -9.35
N ALA A 314 17.64 18.96 -9.12
CA ALA A 314 17.58 20.13 -8.25
C ALA A 314 17.10 19.75 -6.84
N ASN A 315 16.81 20.76 -6.00
CA ASN A 315 16.19 20.55 -4.70
C ASN A 315 14.78 19.96 -4.84
N ALA A 316 14.35 19.23 -3.82
CA ALA A 316 13.00 18.69 -3.73
C ALA A 316 11.94 19.78 -3.96
N TYR A 317 10.81 19.41 -4.59
CA TYR A 317 9.68 20.34 -4.72
C TYR A 317 9.19 20.77 -3.34
N HIS A 318 8.94 22.06 -3.19
CA HIS A 318 8.39 22.66 -1.98
C HIS A 318 7.47 23.83 -2.30
N SER A 319 6.53 24.13 -1.40
CA SER A 319 5.48 25.14 -1.61
C SER A 319 6.01 26.53 -1.92
N ASN A 320 7.16 26.93 -1.35
CA ASN A 320 7.74 28.26 -1.63
C ASN A 320 8.34 28.39 -3.04
N GLY A 321 8.76 27.29 -3.67
CA GLY A 321 9.45 27.28 -4.97
C GLY A 321 8.57 26.80 -6.11
N ALA A 322 7.51 26.04 -5.81
CA ALA A 322 6.57 25.50 -6.77
C ALA A 322 5.13 25.56 -6.24
N ALA A 323 4.69 26.75 -5.78
CA ALA A 323 3.40 26.94 -5.11
C ALA A 323 2.21 26.35 -5.88
N HIS A 324 2.20 26.43 -7.21
CA HIS A 324 1.13 25.88 -8.06
C HIS A 324 1.00 24.35 -7.99
N LEU A 325 2.02 23.62 -7.55
CA LEU A 325 1.98 22.17 -7.34
C LEU A 325 1.48 21.78 -5.95
N PHE A 326 1.38 22.73 -5.01
CA PHE A 326 0.95 22.46 -3.65
C PHE A 326 -0.36 23.17 -3.36
N SER A 327 -1.30 22.44 -2.80
CA SER A 327 -2.53 23.03 -2.29
C SER A 327 -3.00 22.27 -1.06
N THR A 328 -3.83 22.90 -0.25
CA THR A 328 -4.56 22.22 0.82
C THR A 328 -6.03 22.31 0.48
N LEU A 329 -6.64 21.19 0.13
CA LEU A 329 -8.08 21.10 -0.01
C LEU A 329 -8.66 20.99 1.39
N SER A 330 -9.34 22.05 1.84
CA SER A 330 -10.08 22.06 3.10
C SER A 330 -11.58 22.07 2.77
N PRO A 331 -12.14 20.96 2.25
CA PRO A 331 -13.56 20.91 1.95
C PRO A 331 -14.37 21.14 3.22
N GLN A 332 -15.33 22.07 3.14
CA GLN A 332 -16.25 22.36 4.23
C GLN A 332 -17.46 21.43 4.10
N PHE A 333 -17.36 20.26 4.69
CA PHE A 333 -18.48 19.33 4.70
C PHE A 333 -19.54 19.76 5.71
N SER A 334 -20.80 19.64 5.33
CA SER A 334 -21.93 19.70 6.24
C SER A 334 -22.42 18.28 6.53
N LEU A 335 -22.72 17.99 7.79
CA LEU A 335 -23.26 16.73 8.27
C LEU A 335 -24.74 16.87 8.63
N GLN A 336 -25.51 15.87 8.25
CA GLN A 336 -26.90 15.69 8.66
C GLN A 336 -26.95 14.68 9.82
N TRP A 337 -27.72 15.00 10.86
CA TRP A 337 -27.94 14.20 12.06
C TRP A 337 -29.41 13.76 12.16
N GLY A 338 -29.83 13.17 13.29
CA GLY A 338 -31.21 12.68 13.48
C GLY A 338 -32.31 13.74 13.35
N ASP A 339 -31.99 15.00 13.62
CA ASP A 339 -32.92 16.13 13.44
C ASP A 339 -32.98 16.67 12.00
N SER A 340 -32.24 16.04 11.08
CA SER A 340 -32.15 16.36 9.66
C SER A 340 -31.61 17.77 9.33
N ARG A 341 -31.03 18.50 10.30
CA ARG A 341 -30.46 19.83 10.03
C ARG A 341 -28.96 19.73 9.69
N PRO A 342 -28.51 20.41 8.62
CA PRO A 342 -27.10 20.45 8.25
C PRO A 342 -26.29 21.22 9.30
N ARG A 343 -25.11 20.70 9.65
CA ARG A 343 -24.15 21.32 10.56
C ARG A 343 -22.73 21.16 10.00
N PRO A 344 -21.84 22.15 10.16
CA PRO A 344 -20.47 22.01 9.67
C PRO A 344 -19.75 20.85 10.36
N TYR A 345 -18.98 20.09 9.59
CA TYR A 345 -18.07 19.08 10.10
C TYR A 345 -16.99 19.75 10.96
N LEU A 346 -17.03 19.47 12.26
CA LEU A 346 -16.03 19.88 13.23
C LEU A 346 -15.67 18.66 14.05
N ARG A 347 -14.43 18.20 13.92
CA ARG A 347 -13.98 16.92 14.49
C ARG A 347 -14.22 16.85 16.00
N GLU A 348 -13.95 17.94 16.70
CA GLU A 348 -14.05 18.06 18.15
C GLU A 348 -15.51 18.05 18.64
N ARG A 349 -16.47 18.27 17.74
CA ARG A 349 -17.89 18.34 18.05
C ARG A 349 -18.67 17.07 17.74
N LEU A 350 -18.09 16.10 17.02
CA LEU A 350 -18.81 14.89 16.58
C LEU A 350 -19.50 14.16 17.73
N ALA A 351 -18.80 13.97 18.85
CA ALA A 351 -19.36 13.32 20.04
C ALA A 351 -20.55 14.11 20.62
N GLY A 352 -20.38 15.42 20.80
CA GLY A 352 -21.41 16.29 21.36
C GLY A 352 -22.63 16.43 20.44
N ASP A 353 -22.42 16.55 19.13
CA ASP A 353 -23.50 16.63 18.15
C ASP A 353 -24.27 15.30 18.06
N PHE A 354 -23.59 14.14 18.16
CA PHE A 354 -24.26 12.83 18.23
C PHE A 354 -25.16 12.72 19.46
N THR A 355 -24.66 13.08 20.65
CA THR A 355 -25.45 13.06 21.89
C THR A 355 -26.62 14.05 21.84
N ALA A 356 -26.45 15.21 21.22
CA ALA A 356 -27.47 16.24 21.16
C ALA A 356 -28.59 15.96 20.14
N TYR A 357 -28.25 15.36 18.99
CA TYR A 357 -29.16 15.26 17.85
C TYR A 357 -29.47 13.82 17.41
N GLY A 358 -28.79 12.83 18.00
CA GLY A 358 -28.97 11.43 17.67
C GLY A 358 -28.47 11.06 16.27
N ALA A 359 -28.71 9.80 15.91
CA ALA A 359 -28.28 9.23 14.64
C ALA A 359 -29.10 9.74 13.45
N ALA A 360 -28.44 10.07 12.34
CA ALA A 360 -29.09 10.37 11.07
C ALA A 360 -29.91 9.20 10.52
N LEU A 361 -29.43 7.97 10.73
CA LEU A 361 -30.12 6.76 10.32
C LEU A 361 -30.10 5.71 11.42
N MET A 362 -31.29 5.31 11.85
CA MET A 362 -31.52 4.15 12.70
C MET A 362 -32.18 3.05 11.86
N PRO A 363 -31.61 1.84 11.76
CA PRO A 363 -32.27 0.71 11.12
C PRO A 363 -33.58 0.39 11.84
N GLU A 364 -34.63 0.05 11.08
CA GLU A 364 -35.97 -0.18 11.63
C GLU A 364 -35.98 -1.19 12.78
N LYS A 365 -35.21 -2.28 12.62
CA LYS A 365 -35.02 -3.32 13.65
C LYS A 365 -34.53 -2.77 14.99
N LEU A 366 -33.70 -1.73 15.01
CA LEU A 366 -33.11 -1.18 16.23
C LEU A 366 -34.08 -0.27 17.00
N HIS A 367 -35.20 0.14 16.41
CA HIS A 367 -36.27 0.77 17.18
C HIS A 367 -36.92 -0.22 18.16
N HIS A 368 -36.98 -1.50 17.79
CA HIS A 368 -37.70 -2.52 18.54
C HIS A 368 -36.77 -3.52 19.25
N GLN A 369 -35.54 -3.69 18.77
CA GLN A 369 -34.58 -4.66 19.30
C GLN A 369 -33.28 -3.97 19.74
N PRO A 370 -32.58 -4.49 20.76
CA PRO A 370 -31.27 -3.99 21.14
C PRO A 370 -30.20 -4.34 20.10
N ILE A 371 -29.11 -3.58 20.11
CA ILE A 371 -27.85 -4.00 19.50
C ILE A 371 -27.31 -5.15 20.34
N ARG A 372 -27.28 -6.35 19.75
CA ARG A 372 -26.80 -7.58 20.39
C ARG A 372 -25.29 -7.69 20.22
N LEU A 373 -24.55 -7.74 21.32
CA LEU A 373 -23.10 -7.76 21.35
C LEU A 373 -22.57 -9.10 21.86
N ALA A 374 -21.64 -9.68 21.12
CA ALA A 374 -20.75 -10.72 21.61
C ALA A 374 -19.43 -10.06 22.04
N VAL A 375 -18.91 -10.42 23.21
CA VAL A 375 -17.73 -9.77 23.80
C VAL A 375 -16.58 -10.75 23.91
N ILE A 376 -15.41 -10.34 23.43
CA ILE A 376 -14.12 -10.97 23.75
C ILE A 376 -13.47 -10.08 24.80
N ASP A 377 -13.24 -10.61 25.99
CA ASP A 377 -12.59 -9.90 27.07
C ASP A 377 -11.19 -10.47 27.29
N ALA A 378 -10.18 -9.71 26.88
CA ALA A 378 -8.77 -10.03 27.09
C ALA A 378 -8.12 -9.09 28.14
N THR A 379 -8.91 -8.28 28.84
CA THR A 379 -8.39 -7.30 29.80
C THR A 379 -7.99 -7.95 31.11
N SER A 380 -7.09 -7.31 31.86
CA SER A 380 -6.62 -7.84 33.13
C SER A 380 -7.64 -7.67 34.27
N THR A 381 -8.39 -6.56 34.27
CA THR A 381 -9.39 -6.24 35.29
C THR A 381 -10.79 -6.77 34.98
N GLY A 382 -11.00 -7.26 33.76
CA GLY A 382 -12.30 -7.62 33.21
C GLY A 382 -13.09 -6.39 32.72
N ALA A 383 -14.00 -6.63 31.77
CA ALA A 383 -14.76 -5.60 31.08
C ALA A 383 -16.17 -5.36 31.67
N LYS A 384 -16.57 -6.07 32.72
CA LYS A 384 -17.95 -6.10 33.22
C LYS A 384 -18.50 -4.70 33.56
N ASP A 385 -17.75 -3.92 34.34
CA ASP A 385 -18.19 -2.58 34.78
C ASP A 385 -18.28 -1.61 33.60
N PHE A 386 -17.33 -1.70 32.67
CA PHE A 386 -17.35 -0.94 31.42
C PHE A 386 -18.56 -1.31 30.56
N LEU A 387 -18.90 -2.59 30.40
CA LEU A 387 -20.07 -3.02 29.62
C LEU A 387 -21.38 -2.50 30.23
N GLU A 388 -21.48 -2.48 31.56
CA GLU A 388 -22.65 -1.90 32.25
C GLU A 388 -22.72 -0.38 32.06
N ALA A 389 -21.58 0.33 32.13
CA ALA A 389 -21.52 1.75 31.82
C ALA A 389 -21.90 2.05 30.37
N LEU A 390 -21.43 1.22 29.42
CA LEU A 390 -21.77 1.32 28.00
C LEU A 390 -23.27 1.15 27.76
N ARG A 391 -23.91 0.17 28.42
CA ARG A 391 -25.38 -0.02 28.33
C ARG A 391 -26.14 1.20 28.83
N ARG A 392 -25.76 1.74 29.99
CA ARG A 392 -26.39 2.94 30.56
C ARG A 392 -26.22 4.17 29.68
N ALA A 393 -25.01 4.37 29.12
CA ALA A 393 -24.73 5.47 28.21
C ALA A 393 -25.50 5.33 26.90
N ALA A 394 -25.61 4.12 26.35
CA ALA A 394 -26.41 3.86 25.15
C ALA A 394 -27.87 4.29 25.32
N GLU A 395 -28.49 3.90 26.45
CA GLU A 395 -29.89 4.24 26.74
C GLU A 395 -30.07 5.74 27.02
N ARG A 396 -29.19 6.32 27.83
CA ARG A 396 -29.27 7.72 28.27
C ARG A 396 -28.91 8.72 27.17
N ASP A 397 -27.83 8.47 26.44
CA ASP A 397 -27.16 9.48 25.60
C ASP A 397 -27.41 9.26 24.10
N ALA A 398 -27.86 8.07 23.68
CA ALA A 398 -28.05 7.74 22.27
C ALA A 398 -29.42 7.12 21.95
N THR A 399 -30.30 6.94 22.94
CA THR A 399 -31.59 6.23 22.79
C THR A 399 -31.42 4.84 22.16
N LEU A 400 -30.29 4.19 22.45
CA LEU A 400 -29.91 2.87 21.97
C LEU A 400 -30.09 1.86 23.11
N ARG A 401 -30.52 0.64 22.77
CA ARG A 401 -30.52 -0.49 23.71
C ARG A 401 -29.39 -1.44 23.35
N ILE A 402 -28.64 -1.90 24.34
CA ILE A 402 -27.55 -2.86 24.16
C ILE A 402 -27.83 -4.12 24.99
N GLU A 403 -27.70 -5.27 24.36
CA GLU A 403 -27.80 -6.59 24.99
C GLU A 403 -26.49 -7.35 24.79
N ILE A 404 -25.88 -7.82 25.88
CA ILE A 404 -24.70 -8.68 25.81
C ILE A 404 -25.16 -10.13 25.70
N VAL A 405 -25.05 -10.73 24.52
CA VAL A 405 -25.50 -12.12 24.28
C VAL A 405 -24.49 -13.14 24.80
N ARG A 406 -23.20 -12.84 24.72
CA ARG A 406 -22.14 -13.73 25.19
C ARG A 406 -20.89 -12.94 25.56
N VAL A 407 -20.24 -13.33 26.66
CA VAL A 407 -18.87 -12.89 26.99
C VAL A 407 -17.94 -14.10 26.94
N ARG A 408 -16.76 -13.92 26.38
CA ARG A 408 -15.66 -14.88 26.36
C ARG A 408 -14.44 -14.26 27.00
N ASP A 409 -14.21 -14.63 28.25
CA ASP A 409 -13.01 -14.25 29.00
C ASP A 409 -11.82 -15.07 28.51
N MET A 410 -10.83 -14.38 27.95
CA MET A 410 -9.61 -14.98 27.42
C MET A 410 -8.50 -14.90 28.47
N ARG A 411 -8.50 -15.85 29.41
CA ARG A 411 -7.50 -15.91 30.50
C ARG A 411 -6.06 -16.06 30.00
N VAL A 412 -5.87 -16.79 28.90
CA VAL A 412 -4.58 -16.95 28.22
C VAL A 412 -4.71 -16.26 26.86
N ILE A 413 -4.03 -15.12 26.72
CA ILE A 413 -4.07 -14.30 25.52
C ILE A 413 -3.15 -14.93 24.47
N SER A 414 -3.72 -15.65 23.51
CA SER A 414 -2.97 -16.24 22.39
C SER A 414 -3.78 -16.19 21.10
N GLN A 415 -3.08 -16.21 19.96
CA GLN A 415 -3.70 -16.22 18.64
C GLN A 415 -4.66 -17.40 18.44
N ALA A 416 -4.32 -18.58 18.95
CA ALA A 416 -5.15 -19.78 18.89
C ALA A 416 -6.44 -19.64 19.71
N ASN A 417 -6.33 -19.08 20.92
CA ASN A 417 -7.50 -18.84 21.77
C ASN A 417 -8.42 -17.77 21.17
N LEU A 418 -7.86 -16.75 20.52
CA LEU A 418 -8.66 -15.76 19.80
C LEU A 418 -9.40 -16.37 18.61
N ASP A 419 -8.74 -17.17 17.76
CA ASP A 419 -9.42 -17.84 16.63
C ASP A 419 -10.58 -18.70 17.14
N SER A 420 -10.33 -19.49 18.19
CA SER A 420 -11.38 -20.29 18.85
C SER A 420 -12.53 -19.42 19.38
N ALA A 421 -12.22 -18.32 20.07
CA ALA A 421 -13.23 -17.39 20.58
C ALA A 421 -14.06 -16.78 19.46
N VAL A 422 -13.43 -16.28 18.39
CA VAL A 422 -14.12 -15.72 17.23
C VAL A 422 -15.02 -16.75 16.55
N ARG A 423 -14.54 -17.99 16.35
CA ARG A 423 -15.36 -19.08 15.75
C ARG A 423 -16.58 -19.44 16.61
N LEU A 424 -16.45 -19.40 17.93
CA LEU A 424 -17.56 -19.65 18.85
C LEU A 424 -18.56 -18.49 18.80
N LEU A 425 -18.07 -17.25 18.90
CA LEU A 425 -18.93 -16.06 18.89
C LEU A 425 -19.62 -15.84 17.55
N ALA A 426 -19.02 -16.27 16.43
CA ALA A 426 -19.63 -16.23 15.11
C ALA A 426 -20.91 -17.09 14.99
N LYS A 427 -21.13 -18.03 15.91
CA LYS A 427 -22.35 -18.85 15.97
C LYS A 427 -23.46 -18.20 16.79
N GLU A 428 -23.14 -17.17 17.56
CA GLU A 428 -24.12 -16.43 18.36
C GLU A 428 -24.87 -15.45 17.45
N ASP A 429 -26.12 -15.18 17.78
CA ASP A 429 -26.93 -14.17 17.09
C ASP A 429 -26.58 -12.76 17.60
N ALA A 430 -25.34 -12.36 17.33
CA ALA A 430 -24.78 -11.05 17.66
C ALA A 430 -24.70 -10.18 16.41
N ALA A 431 -25.03 -8.90 16.56
CA ALA A 431 -24.86 -7.90 15.51
C ALA A 431 -23.40 -7.44 15.38
N VAL A 432 -22.68 -7.37 16.50
CA VAL A 432 -21.29 -6.87 16.56
C VAL A 432 -20.48 -7.66 17.59
N ILE A 433 -19.21 -7.94 17.28
CA ILE A 433 -18.21 -8.44 18.23
C ILE A 433 -17.47 -7.23 18.84
N LEU A 434 -17.57 -7.04 20.15
CA LEU A 434 -16.77 -6.07 20.89
C LEU A 434 -15.55 -6.78 21.48
N ALA A 435 -14.35 -6.41 21.04
CA ALA A 435 -13.10 -6.96 21.56
C ALA A 435 -12.44 -5.95 22.50
N CYS A 436 -12.40 -6.28 23.79
CA CYS A 436 -11.70 -5.51 24.81
C CYS A 436 -10.29 -6.08 24.96
N LEU A 437 -9.28 -5.29 24.60
CA LEU A 437 -7.88 -5.68 24.63
C LEU A 437 -7.13 -4.89 25.71
N PRO A 438 -6.04 -5.44 26.28
CA PRO A 438 -5.11 -4.64 27.07
C PRO A 438 -4.49 -3.54 26.21
N ASP A 439 -3.96 -2.49 26.85
CA ASP A 439 -3.14 -1.50 26.15
C ASP A 439 -1.88 -2.18 25.57
N GLU A 440 -1.51 -1.82 24.35
CA GLU A 440 -0.30 -2.36 23.72
C GLU A 440 0.93 -1.88 24.50
N THR A 441 1.58 -2.76 25.24
CA THR A 441 2.89 -2.47 25.86
C THR A 441 4.00 -2.69 24.84
N GLU A 442 5.08 -1.90 24.90
CA GLU A 442 6.26 -2.04 24.02
C GLU A 442 6.90 -3.45 24.06
N ALA A 443 6.54 -4.28 25.04
CA ALA A 443 7.03 -5.63 25.27
C ALA A 443 6.10 -6.75 24.77
N ALA A 444 4.97 -6.45 24.12
CA ALA A 444 4.01 -7.47 23.71
C ALA A 444 4.64 -8.48 22.73
N GLU A 445 4.68 -9.76 23.13
CA GLU A 445 5.22 -10.91 22.39
C GLU A 445 4.55 -11.10 21.02
N GLU A 446 5.18 -11.87 20.15
CA GLU A 446 4.81 -12.12 18.75
C GLU A 446 3.47 -12.89 18.59
N GLU A 447 3.15 -13.75 19.57
CA GLU A 447 1.83 -14.40 19.67
C GLU A 447 0.77 -13.52 20.36
N ALA A 448 1.10 -12.28 20.74
CA ALA A 448 0.16 -11.42 21.42
C ALA A 448 -1.02 -11.06 20.50
N VAL A 449 -2.22 -11.31 21.01
CA VAL A 449 -3.45 -10.84 20.39
C VAL A 449 -3.42 -9.31 20.37
N ASN A 450 -3.33 -8.75 19.17
CA ASN A 450 -3.38 -7.31 18.92
C ASN A 450 -4.57 -6.95 18.03
N GLN A 451 -4.81 -5.65 17.85
CA GLN A 451 -5.94 -5.15 17.06
C GLN A 451 -5.93 -5.68 15.62
N ARG A 452 -4.75 -5.78 15.00
CA ARG A 452 -4.59 -6.27 13.62
C ARG A 452 -5.03 -7.73 13.51
N TYR A 453 -4.65 -8.57 14.47
CA TYR A 453 -5.00 -9.99 14.46
C TYR A 453 -6.48 -10.22 14.76
N VAL A 454 -7.09 -9.45 15.69
CA VAL A 454 -8.55 -9.45 15.88
C VAL A 454 -9.28 -9.12 14.59
N ARG A 455 -8.91 -8.01 13.93
CA ARG A 455 -9.50 -7.59 12.66
C ARG A 455 -9.37 -8.67 11.59
N LEU A 456 -8.22 -9.31 11.47
CA LEU A 456 -8.03 -10.40 10.51
C LEU A 456 -8.99 -11.56 10.77
N GLN A 457 -9.18 -11.94 12.05
CA GLN A 457 -10.07 -13.03 12.40
C GLN A 457 -11.56 -12.65 12.26
N THR A 458 -11.94 -11.40 12.50
CA THR A 458 -13.34 -10.95 12.40
C THR A 458 -13.70 -10.49 10.99
N ILE A 459 -13.02 -9.47 10.46
CA ILE A 459 -13.29 -8.86 9.16
C ILE A 459 -13.10 -9.87 8.02
N GLY A 460 -12.10 -10.75 8.10
CA GLY A 460 -11.92 -11.83 7.12
C GLY A 460 -13.13 -12.78 7.03
N ARG A 461 -13.90 -12.92 8.11
CA ARG A 461 -15.15 -13.70 8.17
C ARG A 461 -16.41 -12.86 7.91
N ALA A 462 -16.25 -11.59 7.54
CA ALA A 462 -17.32 -10.58 7.46
C ALA A 462 -18.13 -10.41 8.76
N LEU A 463 -17.47 -10.53 9.90
CA LEU A 463 -18.07 -10.30 11.21
C LEU A 463 -17.82 -8.84 11.62
N PRO A 464 -18.86 -8.00 11.81
CA PRO A 464 -18.67 -6.65 12.30
C PRO A 464 -18.01 -6.68 13.67
N SER A 465 -16.90 -5.94 13.84
CA SER A 465 -16.18 -5.91 15.11
C SER A 465 -15.68 -4.52 15.47
N LEU A 466 -15.75 -4.17 16.75
CA LEU A 466 -15.15 -2.97 17.32
C LEU A 466 -14.09 -3.39 18.34
N VAL A 467 -12.89 -2.83 18.24
CA VAL A 467 -11.79 -3.09 19.19
C VAL A 467 -11.64 -1.87 20.09
N ILE A 468 -11.55 -2.10 21.39
CA ILE A 468 -11.30 -1.08 22.41
C ILE A 468 -10.15 -1.53 23.32
N HIS A 469 -9.28 -0.58 23.69
CA HIS A 469 -8.20 -0.82 24.64
C HIS A 469 -8.57 -0.36 26.05
N GLU A 470 -7.92 -0.94 27.06
CA GLU A 470 -8.18 -0.71 28.48
C GLU A 470 -8.12 0.77 28.87
N SER A 471 -7.15 1.55 28.36
CA SER A 471 -7.09 3.00 28.56
C SER A 471 -8.33 3.74 28.05
N ALA A 472 -8.86 3.36 26.89
CA ALA A 472 -10.07 3.96 26.32
C ALA A 472 -11.34 3.54 27.07
N MET A 473 -11.37 2.36 27.69
CA MET A 473 -12.47 1.93 28.56
C MET A 473 -12.58 2.79 29.83
N GLN A 474 -11.46 3.37 30.27
CA GLN A 474 -11.36 4.22 31.46
C GLN A 474 -11.60 5.71 31.18
N ASP A 475 -11.77 6.10 29.92
CA ASP A 475 -12.03 7.49 29.50
C ASP A 475 -13.51 7.68 29.09
N PRO A 476 -14.35 8.31 29.94
CA PRO A 476 -15.75 8.57 29.62
C PRO A 476 -15.96 9.40 28.34
N ALA A 477 -14.98 10.20 27.93
CA ALA A 477 -15.07 11.00 26.71
C ALA A 477 -15.10 10.14 25.44
N GLN A 478 -14.64 8.88 25.50
CA GLN A 478 -14.71 7.93 24.39
C GLN A 478 -16.10 7.34 24.17
N MET A 479 -16.98 7.39 25.19
CA MET A 479 -18.26 6.69 25.16
C MET A 479 -19.13 7.06 23.95
N PRO A 480 -19.32 8.33 23.57
CA PRO A 480 -20.09 8.68 22.37
C PRO A 480 -19.46 8.13 21.08
N HIS A 481 -18.14 8.13 20.97
CA HIS A 481 -17.44 7.56 19.81
C HIS A 481 -17.68 6.04 19.71
N LEU A 482 -17.63 5.33 20.82
CA LEU A 482 -17.92 3.89 20.86
C LEU A 482 -19.36 3.61 20.42
N LEU A 483 -20.33 4.38 20.92
CA LEU A 483 -21.74 4.25 20.53
C LEU A 483 -21.96 4.51 19.04
N MET A 484 -21.32 5.54 18.48
CA MET A 484 -21.32 5.80 17.03
C MET A 484 -20.75 4.60 16.24
N GLY A 485 -19.64 4.04 16.70
CA GLY A 485 -18.98 2.89 16.08
C GLY A 485 -19.82 1.60 16.13
N LEU A 486 -20.50 1.35 17.24
CA LEU A 486 -21.41 0.21 17.41
C LEU A 486 -22.65 0.33 16.53
N LEU A 487 -23.28 1.51 16.51
CA LEU A 487 -24.44 1.79 15.67
C LEU A 487 -24.12 1.55 14.19
N ALA A 488 -22.99 2.07 13.72
CA ALA A 488 -22.56 1.90 12.33
C ALA A 488 -22.40 0.43 11.93
N ARG A 489 -21.78 -0.38 12.79
CA ARG A 489 -21.58 -1.81 12.57
C ARG A 489 -22.88 -2.62 12.67
N ALA A 490 -23.88 -2.12 13.40
CA ALA A 490 -25.22 -2.67 13.45
C ALA A 490 -26.09 -2.30 12.24
N GLY A 491 -25.60 -1.44 11.35
CA GLY A 491 -26.24 -1.02 10.09
C GLY A 491 -26.82 0.39 10.08
N GLY A 492 -26.65 1.16 11.17
CA GLY A 492 -27.07 2.57 11.20
C GLY A 492 -26.02 3.54 10.66
N ALA A 493 -26.35 4.82 10.69
CA ALA A 493 -25.40 5.90 10.39
C ALA A 493 -25.54 7.02 11.44
N PRO A 494 -24.51 7.28 12.26
CA PRO A 494 -24.51 8.39 13.20
C PRO A 494 -24.81 9.73 12.53
N TYR A 495 -24.18 9.98 11.38
CA TYR A 495 -24.39 11.15 10.54
C TYR A 495 -24.16 10.79 9.08
N LEU A 496 -24.66 11.62 8.17
CA LEU A 496 -24.43 11.52 6.73
C LEU A 496 -23.93 12.88 6.20
N LEU A 497 -23.43 12.92 4.96
CA LEU A 497 -23.21 14.20 4.29
C LEU A 497 -24.57 14.86 4.04
N ALA A 498 -24.74 16.10 4.51
CA ALA A 498 -25.94 16.87 4.24
C ALA A 498 -26.01 17.31 2.77
N ASP A 499 -24.85 17.62 2.20
CA ASP A 499 -24.67 17.94 0.79
C ASP A 499 -24.04 16.72 0.09
N PRO A 500 -24.81 15.94 -0.69
CA PRO A 500 -24.28 14.80 -1.43
C PRO A 500 -23.27 15.25 -2.49
N LEU A 501 -22.38 14.35 -2.92
CA LEU A 501 -21.45 14.63 -4.02
C LEU A 501 -22.24 14.94 -5.32
N SER A 502 -22.14 16.15 -5.83
CA SER A 502 -22.97 16.65 -6.94
C SER A 502 -22.74 15.95 -8.30
N TYR A 503 -21.58 15.32 -8.47
CA TYR A 503 -21.15 14.66 -9.70
C TYR A 503 -21.40 13.16 -9.73
N ALA A 504 -21.94 12.57 -8.65
CA ALA A 504 -22.21 11.14 -8.58
C ALA A 504 -23.57 10.86 -7.95
N ASP A 505 -24.25 9.83 -8.42
CA ASP A 505 -25.48 9.31 -7.82
C ASP A 505 -25.12 8.19 -6.81
N TRP A 506 -24.07 7.44 -7.14
CA TRP A 506 -23.53 6.35 -6.33
C TRP A 506 -22.01 6.45 -6.19
N VAL A 507 -21.51 6.02 -5.04
CA VAL A 507 -20.07 5.83 -4.79
C VAL A 507 -19.82 4.37 -4.46
N VAL A 508 -18.95 3.72 -5.23
CA VAL A 508 -18.65 2.30 -5.10
C VAL A 508 -17.18 2.13 -4.76
N GLY A 509 -16.90 1.49 -3.63
CA GLY A 509 -15.57 0.93 -3.38
C GLY A 509 -15.45 -0.42 -4.05
N LEU A 510 -14.50 -0.57 -4.98
CA LEU A 510 -14.25 -1.82 -5.69
C LEU A 510 -12.80 -2.28 -5.45
N SER A 511 -12.65 -3.52 -5.02
CA SER A 511 -11.34 -4.16 -4.88
C SER A 511 -11.40 -5.55 -5.50
N LEU A 512 -10.39 -5.89 -6.30
CA LEU A 512 -10.27 -7.17 -6.99
C LEU A 512 -8.95 -7.82 -6.57
N PHE A 513 -9.04 -9.05 -6.08
CA PHE A 513 -7.92 -9.85 -5.60
C PHE A 513 -7.70 -11.02 -6.54
N GLU A 514 -6.51 -11.14 -7.09
CA GLU A 514 -6.13 -12.27 -7.93
C GLU A 514 -5.26 -13.24 -7.13
N GLN A 515 -5.70 -14.49 -7.04
CA GLN A 515 -4.97 -15.57 -6.39
C GLN A 515 -4.52 -16.57 -7.46
N GLN A 516 -3.20 -16.67 -7.63
CA GLN A 516 -2.63 -17.66 -8.53
C GLN A 516 -2.83 -19.07 -7.96
N LYS A 517 -3.36 -19.98 -8.79
CA LYS A 517 -3.53 -21.41 -8.49
C LYS A 517 -2.88 -22.25 -9.61
N ARG A 518 -2.68 -23.55 -9.37
CA ARG A 518 -2.01 -24.45 -10.32
C ARG A 518 -2.70 -24.52 -11.70
N GLU A 519 -4.02 -24.36 -11.75
CA GLU A 519 -4.84 -24.53 -12.95
C GLU A 519 -5.30 -23.19 -13.58
N GLY A 520 -4.93 -22.05 -12.99
CA GLY A 520 -5.42 -20.73 -13.39
C GLY A 520 -5.44 -19.74 -12.23
N SER A 521 -6.16 -18.64 -12.38
CA SER A 521 -6.26 -17.58 -11.37
C SER A 521 -7.68 -17.54 -10.78
N ALA A 522 -7.81 -17.58 -9.46
CA ALA A 522 -9.07 -17.25 -8.81
C ALA A 522 -9.15 -15.74 -8.58
N ILE A 523 -10.23 -15.09 -9.02
CA ILE A 523 -10.45 -13.67 -8.80
C ILE A 523 -11.57 -13.53 -7.78
N THR A 524 -11.31 -12.80 -6.69
CA THR A 524 -12.33 -12.43 -5.70
C THR A 524 -12.48 -10.92 -5.69
N GLY A 525 -13.69 -10.42 -5.84
CA GLY A 525 -14.00 -9.01 -5.74
C GLY A 525 -14.83 -8.68 -4.50
N ILE A 526 -14.66 -7.47 -3.99
CA ILE A 526 -15.56 -6.83 -3.04
C ILE A 526 -16.05 -5.50 -3.61
N SER A 527 -17.36 -5.31 -3.57
CA SER A 527 -18.04 -4.06 -3.92
C SER A 527 -18.76 -3.51 -2.69
N ARG A 528 -18.62 -2.22 -2.43
CA ARG A 528 -19.27 -1.50 -1.32
C ARG A 528 -20.00 -0.31 -1.89
N VAL A 529 -21.33 -0.37 -1.92
CA VAL A 529 -22.17 0.57 -2.66
C VAL A 529 -22.82 1.55 -1.69
N TYR A 530 -22.45 2.82 -1.83
CA TYR A 530 -22.94 3.94 -1.04
C TYR A 530 -23.72 4.91 -1.92
N GLN A 531 -24.77 5.51 -1.38
CA GLN A 531 -25.34 6.72 -1.97
C GLN A 531 -24.31 7.86 -1.89
N SER A 532 -24.46 8.88 -2.74
CA SER A 532 -23.54 10.03 -2.79
C SER A 532 -23.49 10.87 -1.51
N ASN A 533 -24.40 10.65 -0.56
CA ASN A 533 -24.37 11.25 0.78
C ASN A 533 -23.62 10.41 1.83
N GLY A 534 -23.03 9.28 1.43
CA GLY A 534 -22.27 8.40 2.33
C GLY A 534 -23.08 7.29 2.99
N HIS A 535 -24.38 7.15 2.70
CA HIS A 535 -25.20 6.06 3.23
C HIS A 535 -24.84 4.74 2.53
N LEU A 536 -24.32 3.78 3.28
CA LEU A 536 -24.09 2.41 2.79
C LEU A 536 -25.44 1.75 2.47
N ARG A 537 -25.58 1.23 1.25
CA ARG A 537 -26.77 0.45 0.88
C ARG A 537 -26.53 -1.03 0.96
N TYR A 538 -25.43 -1.50 0.38
CA TYR A 538 -25.06 -2.91 0.45
C TYR A 538 -23.59 -3.10 0.10
N HIS A 539 -23.08 -4.26 0.47
CA HIS A 539 -21.84 -4.79 -0.04
C HIS A 539 -22.06 -6.15 -0.70
N THR A 540 -21.13 -6.53 -1.57
CA THR A 540 -21.12 -7.83 -2.22
C THR A 540 -19.69 -8.34 -2.30
N VAL A 541 -19.47 -9.58 -1.92
CA VAL A 541 -18.23 -10.33 -2.09
C VAL A 541 -18.53 -11.45 -3.08
N ALA A 542 -17.81 -11.50 -4.19
CA ALA A 542 -18.03 -12.51 -5.22
C ALA A 542 -16.69 -13.04 -5.72
N GLY A 543 -16.61 -14.35 -5.94
CA GLY A 543 -15.44 -15.00 -6.52
C GLY A 543 -15.78 -15.70 -7.82
N ASP A 544 -14.78 -15.83 -8.68
CA ASP A 544 -14.82 -16.66 -9.88
C ASP A 544 -13.45 -17.29 -10.16
N PHE A 545 -13.44 -18.35 -10.96
CA PHE A 545 -12.21 -18.99 -11.41
C PHE A 545 -11.98 -18.73 -12.89
N ASN A 546 -10.79 -18.22 -13.22
CA ASN A 546 -10.38 -17.94 -14.58
C ASN A 546 -9.28 -18.89 -15.04
N ALA A 547 -9.48 -19.43 -16.25
CA ALA A 547 -8.39 -20.06 -16.98
C ALA A 547 -7.31 -19.00 -17.32
N THR A 548 -6.06 -19.44 -17.35
CA THR A 548 -4.91 -18.58 -17.63
C THR A 548 -5.09 -17.78 -18.92
N GLY A 549 -4.97 -16.45 -18.84
CA GLY A 549 -5.09 -15.54 -19.98
C GLY A 549 -6.52 -15.03 -20.26
N GLN A 550 -7.52 -15.45 -19.49
CA GLN A 550 -8.86 -14.84 -19.51
C GLN A 550 -8.91 -13.64 -18.54
N GLY A 551 -9.33 -12.47 -19.04
CA GLY A 551 -9.54 -11.27 -18.23
C GLY A 551 -10.71 -11.42 -17.25
N ILE A 552 -11.01 -10.39 -16.45
CA ILE A 552 -12.07 -10.45 -15.43
C ILE A 552 -13.42 -10.87 -16.06
N PRO A 553 -14.12 -11.90 -15.51
CA PRO A 553 -15.40 -12.36 -16.06
C PRO A 553 -16.49 -11.31 -15.95
N ASP A 554 -17.29 -11.19 -17.01
CA ASP A 554 -18.42 -10.26 -17.04
C ASP A 554 -19.48 -10.64 -15.98
N ASP A 555 -19.70 -11.93 -15.73
CA ASP A 555 -20.62 -12.43 -14.68
C ASP A 555 -20.15 -12.09 -13.26
N LEU A 556 -18.83 -12.03 -13.03
CA LEU A 556 -18.27 -11.57 -11.76
C LEU A 556 -18.58 -10.09 -11.56
N LEU A 557 -18.34 -9.25 -12.57
CA LEU A 557 -18.67 -7.83 -12.51
C LEU A 557 -20.18 -7.59 -12.42
N ALA A 558 -21.01 -8.43 -13.05
CA ALA A 558 -22.46 -8.30 -12.95
C ALA A 558 -22.98 -8.51 -11.52
N ARG A 559 -22.34 -9.40 -10.75
CA ARG A 559 -22.63 -9.60 -9.33
C ARG A 559 -22.13 -8.45 -8.46
N LEU A 560 -20.93 -7.93 -8.74
CA LEU A 560 -20.31 -6.85 -7.95
C LEU A 560 -20.95 -5.48 -8.23
N LEU A 561 -21.42 -5.25 -9.46
CA LEU A 561 -21.96 -3.99 -9.94
C LEU A 561 -23.36 -4.23 -10.55
N PRO A 562 -24.38 -4.52 -9.73
CA PRO A 562 -25.68 -4.98 -10.20
C PRO A 562 -26.48 -3.88 -10.93
N ALA A 563 -27.18 -4.29 -12.00
CA ALA A 563 -27.91 -3.38 -12.87
C ALA A 563 -29.13 -2.72 -12.21
N ALA A 564 -29.76 -3.42 -11.26
CA ALA A 564 -30.95 -2.92 -10.58
C ALA A 564 -30.71 -1.62 -9.81
N GLN A 565 -29.46 -1.32 -9.46
CA GLN A 565 -29.09 -0.13 -8.69
C GLN A 565 -28.24 0.85 -9.50
N LEU A 566 -27.34 0.35 -10.35
CA LEU A 566 -26.34 1.17 -11.02
C LEU A 566 -26.68 1.51 -12.48
N GLY A 567 -27.74 0.91 -13.05
CA GLY A 567 -28.14 1.18 -14.42
C GLY A 567 -28.58 2.63 -14.64
N LYS A 568 -28.07 3.29 -15.69
CA LYS A 568 -28.38 4.69 -16.02
C LYS A 568 -27.98 5.72 -14.98
N GLN A 569 -27.00 5.39 -14.14
CA GLN A 569 -26.51 6.26 -13.06
C GLN A 569 -25.09 6.76 -13.35
N ARG A 570 -24.72 7.87 -12.70
CA ARG A 570 -23.32 8.29 -12.56
C ARG A 570 -22.73 7.62 -11.33
N VAL A 571 -21.73 6.78 -11.54
CA VAL A 571 -21.13 5.94 -10.49
C VAL A 571 -19.67 6.32 -10.32
N LEU A 572 -19.32 6.83 -9.14
CA LEU A 572 -17.94 7.09 -8.77
C LEU A 572 -17.31 5.79 -8.24
N LEU A 573 -16.26 5.30 -8.90
CA LEU A 573 -15.54 4.09 -8.52
C LEU A 573 -14.25 4.44 -7.77
N HIS A 574 -14.20 4.15 -6.47
CA HIS A 574 -12.97 4.13 -5.70
C HIS A 574 -12.31 2.76 -5.83
N ILE A 575 -11.23 2.67 -6.61
CA ILE A 575 -10.48 1.45 -6.85
C ILE A 575 -9.29 1.36 -5.90
N ASP A 576 -9.13 0.23 -5.20
CA ASP A 576 -7.93 -0.05 -4.42
C ASP A 576 -6.79 -0.51 -5.34
N GLY A 577 -5.77 0.33 -5.50
CA GLY A 577 -4.63 0.08 -6.38
C GLY A 577 -4.83 0.59 -7.81
N ARG A 578 -3.98 0.11 -8.72
CA ARG A 578 -4.02 0.46 -10.15
C ARG A 578 -4.91 -0.52 -10.91
N LEU A 579 -5.72 0.01 -11.82
CA LEU A 579 -6.44 -0.77 -12.82
C LEU A 579 -5.46 -1.35 -13.83
N SER A 580 -5.51 -2.67 -13.99
CA SER A 580 -4.91 -3.31 -15.15
C SER A 580 -5.69 -2.96 -16.41
N ARG A 581 -5.08 -3.16 -17.58
CA ARG A 581 -5.74 -2.92 -18.87
C ARG A 581 -6.97 -3.81 -19.02
N GLU A 582 -6.85 -5.06 -18.58
CA GLU A 582 -7.90 -6.07 -18.63
C GLU A 582 -9.08 -5.68 -17.72
N ALA A 583 -8.78 -5.13 -16.53
CA ALA A 583 -9.79 -4.61 -15.62
C ALA A 583 -10.49 -3.37 -16.16
N ALA A 584 -9.75 -2.42 -16.73
CA ALA A 584 -10.34 -1.24 -17.35
C ALA A 584 -11.28 -1.63 -18.52
N GLN A 585 -10.87 -2.58 -19.36
CA GLN A 585 -11.72 -3.08 -20.45
C GLN A 585 -12.99 -3.79 -19.94
N ALA A 586 -12.88 -4.59 -18.88
CA ALA A 586 -14.03 -5.27 -18.30
C ALA A 586 -15.01 -4.28 -17.64
N LEU A 587 -14.49 -3.25 -16.96
CA LEU A 587 -15.30 -2.16 -16.42
C LEU A 587 -15.99 -1.36 -17.53
N GLY A 588 -15.31 -1.04 -18.62
CA GLY A 588 -15.92 -0.35 -19.77
C GLY A 588 -17.06 -1.16 -20.40
N ARG A 589 -16.89 -2.47 -20.60
CA ARG A 589 -17.99 -3.34 -21.06
C ARG A 589 -19.17 -3.34 -20.08
N ARG A 590 -18.88 -3.30 -18.78
CA ARG A 590 -19.93 -3.26 -17.75
C ARG A 590 -20.65 -1.92 -17.75
N GLU A 591 -19.94 -0.82 -17.89
CA GLU A 591 -20.49 0.53 -18.04
C GLU A 591 -21.47 0.60 -19.20
N ASP A 592 -21.06 0.12 -20.38
CA ASP A 592 -21.90 0.05 -21.59
C ASP A 592 -23.15 -0.80 -21.36
N ALA A 593 -23.01 -1.97 -20.74
CA ALA A 593 -24.12 -2.88 -20.46
C ALA A 593 -25.12 -2.31 -19.45
N LEU A 594 -24.69 -1.37 -18.60
CA LEU A 594 -25.52 -0.69 -17.61
C LEU A 594 -26.13 0.61 -18.15
N ASP A 595 -25.71 1.09 -19.33
CA ASP A 595 -26.01 2.44 -19.80
C ASP A 595 -25.63 3.48 -18.73
N ALA A 596 -24.55 3.23 -17.98
CA ALA A 596 -24.10 4.03 -16.85
C ALA A 596 -22.93 4.95 -17.24
N THR A 597 -22.50 5.82 -16.31
CA THR A 597 -21.25 6.59 -16.45
C THR A 597 -20.34 6.30 -15.27
N PHE A 598 -19.18 5.70 -15.51
CA PHE A 598 -18.20 5.39 -14.48
C PHE A 598 -17.16 6.51 -14.38
N LEU A 599 -17.05 7.10 -13.19
CA LEU A 599 -16.04 8.09 -12.84
C LEU A 599 -14.99 7.38 -11.98
N THR A 600 -13.81 7.10 -12.53
CA THR A 600 -12.84 6.23 -11.88
C THR A 600 -11.81 7.01 -11.06
N VAL A 601 -11.54 6.54 -9.85
CA VAL A 601 -10.50 7.04 -8.94
C VAL A 601 -9.65 5.89 -8.43
N GLU A 602 -8.39 5.82 -8.85
CA GLU A 602 -7.41 4.84 -8.34
C GLU A 602 -6.76 5.34 -7.05
N LEU A 603 -6.73 4.48 -6.02
CA LEU A 603 -6.18 4.77 -4.69
C LEU A 603 -4.96 3.90 -4.44
N ILE A 604 -3.77 4.46 -4.68
CA ILE A 604 -2.50 3.71 -4.64
C ILE A 604 -1.77 4.02 -3.34
N ARG A 605 -1.46 2.97 -2.57
CA ARG A 605 -0.83 3.08 -1.24
C ARG A 605 0.69 2.84 -1.25
N ALA A 606 1.18 2.07 -2.21
CA ALA A 606 2.54 1.52 -2.17
C ALA A 606 3.57 2.38 -2.92
N GLY A 607 4.66 2.69 -2.22
CA GLY A 607 5.81 3.45 -2.71
C GLY A 607 5.45 4.84 -3.24
N VAL A 608 4.48 5.47 -2.58
CA VAL A 608 4.19 6.89 -2.77
C VAL A 608 5.26 7.69 -2.01
N PRO A 609 5.90 8.69 -2.65
CA PRO A 609 6.83 9.61 -1.98
C PRO A 609 6.16 10.29 -0.78
N ARG A 610 6.91 10.50 0.31
CA ARG A 610 6.35 11.15 1.50
C ARG A 610 6.14 12.64 1.28
N LEU A 611 5.11 13.18 1.91
CA LEU A 611 4.78 14.60 1.96
C LEU A 611 4.95 15.09 3.39
N TYR A 612 5.60 16.24 3.55
CA TYR A 612 5.99 16.80 4.83
C TYR A 612 5.50 18.23 4.98
N ALA A 613 5.28 18.63 6.23
CA ALA A 613 5.21 20.02 6.63
C ALA A 613 6.46 20.39 7.46
N LEU A 614 7.01 21.57 7.17
CA LEU A 614 8.00 22.25 7.99
C LEU A 614 7.33 23.40 8.72
N ASP A 615 7.20 23.27 10.03
CA ASP A 615 6.60 24.28 10.91
C ASP A 615 7.51 24.53 12.11
N GLY A 616 7.87 25.80 12.36
CA GLY A 616 8.78 26.17 13.45
C GLY A 616 10.11 25.40 13.45
N GLY A 617 10.63 25.02 12.27
CA GLY A 617 11.85 24.22 12.14
C GLY A 617 11.67 22.72 12.40
N ARG A 618 10.45 22.24 12.64
CA ARG A 618 10.13 20.82 12.86
C ARG A 618 9.51 20.22 11.62
N ILE A 619 10.03 19.06 11.22
CA ILE A 619 9.49 18.25 10.12
C ILE A 619 8.43 17.30 10.69
N GLY A 620 7.21 17.40 10.20
CA GLY A 620 6.08 16.61 10.65
C GLY A 620 5.09 16.24 9.53
N PRO A 621 4.01 15.55 9.87
CA PRO A 621 2.91 15.29 8.95
C PRO A 621 2.25 16.61 8.52
N PRO A 622 1.85 16.74 7.24
CA PRO A 622 1.12 17.90 6.76
C PRO A 622 -0.36 17.83 7.19
N ALA A 623 -1.05 18.96 7.10
CA ALA A 623 -2.47 19.03 7.43
C ALA A 623 -3.31 18.11 6.53
N TRP A 624 -4.40 17.57 7.08
CA TRP A 624 -5.39 16.80 6.32
C TRP A 624 -5.89 17.60 5.11
N GLY A 625 -5.92 16.97 3.94
CA GLY A 625 -6.25 17.59 2.66
C GLY A 625 -5.09 18.28 1.93
N SER A 626 -3.89 18.33 2.53
CA SER A 626 -2.70 18.80 1.81
C SER A 626 -2.36 17.87 0.65
N LEU A 627 -1.98 18.43 -0.50
CA LEU A 627 -1.63 17.66 -1.67
C LEU A 627 -0.43 18.22 -2.44
N PHE A 628 0.26 17.31 -3.13
CA PHE A 628 1.24 17.60 -4.17
C PHE A 628 0.69 17.13 -5.52
N ARG A 629 0.40 18.07 -6.42
CA ARG A 629 -0.15 17.82 -7.75
C ARG A 629 0.95 17.34 -8.69
N ILE A 630 0.74 16.19 -9.32
CA ILE A 630 1.59 15.67 -10.39
C ILE A 630 1.08 16.17 -11.73
N SER A 631 -0.24 16.08 -11.94
CA SER A 631 -0.94 16.58 -13.13
C SER A 631 -2.38 16.95 -12.79
N GLU A 632 -3.17 17.38 -13.77
CA GLU A 632 -4.61 17.66 -13.61
C GLU A 632 -5.45 16.41 -13.24
N ALA A 633 -4.86 15.22 -13.38
CA ALA A 633 -5.50 13.94 -13.13
C ALA A 633 -4.79 13.13 -12.03
N GLU A 634 -3.73 13.64 -11.41
CA GLU A 634 -2.88 12.84 -10.52
C GLU A 634 -2.26 13.67 -9.40
N ALA A 635 -2.34 13.20 -8.15
CA ALA A 635 -1.78 13.88 -6.99
C ALA A 635 -1.39 12.92 -5.85
N PHE A 636 -0.48 13.36 -4.99
CA PHE A 636 -0.29 12.77 -3.67
C PHE A 636 -1.08 13.56 -2.63
N VAL A 637 -1.88 12.86 -1.84
CA VAL A 637 -2.92 13.47 -1.00
C VAL A 637 -2.79 12.99 0.43
N GLN A 638 -2.73 13.94 1.36
CA GLN A 638 -2.73 13.65 2.79
C GLN A 638 -4.15 13.46 3.31
N THR A 639 -4.46 12.25 3.76
CA THR A 639 -5.80 11.88 4.27
C THR A 639 -5.81 11.58 5.77
N ALA A 640 -4.66 11.67 6.45
CA ALA A 640 -4.52 11.53 7.89
C ALA A 640 -3.50 12.55 8.42
N ASP A 641 -3.67 13.06 9.63
CA ASP A 641 -2.77 14.06 10.24
C ASP A 641 -1.62 13.45 11.07
N THR A 642 -1.59 12.12 11.21
CA THR A 642 -0.58 11.40 12.01
C THR A 642 0.54 10.79 11.17
N SER A 643 0.48 10.91 9.84
CA SER A 643 1.39 10.22 8.92
C SER A 643 1.93 11.17 7.86
N VAL A 644 3.19 10.98 7.47
CA VAL A 644 3.80 11.66 6.30
C VAL A 644 3.62 10.86 5.01
N GLN A 645 2.92 9.72 5.07
CA GLN A 645 2.70 8.84 3.94
C GLN A 645 1.35 9.18 3.28
N PRO A 646 1.35 9.93 2.16
CA PRO A 646 0.12 10.26 1.45
C PRO A 646 -0.43 9.05 0.68
N LEU A 647 -1.64 9.20 0.17
CA LEU A 647 -2.21 8.35 -0.88
C LEU A 647 -1.85 8.93 -2.25
N HIS A 648 -1.55 8.07 -3.21
CA HIS A 648 -1.45 8.47 -4.59
C HIS A 648 -2.79 8.27 -5.28
N VAL A 649 -3.36 9.38 -5.75
CA VAL A 649 -4.70 9.45 -6.34
C VAL A 649 -4.58 9.73 -7.83
N ARG A 650 -5.25 8.91 -8.65
CA ARG A 650 -5.40 9.14 -10.09
C ARG A 650 -6.87 9.18 -10.44
N ALA A 651 -7.27 10.21 -11.15
CA ALA A 651 -8.63 10.41 -11.65
C ALA A 651 -8.65 10.22 -13.17
N GLU A 652 -9.73 9.65 -13.69
CA GLU A 652 -9.95 9.56 -15.13
C GLU A 652 -10.92 10.65 -15.60
N ALA A 653 -10.64 11.25 -16.76
CA ALA A 653 -11.54 12.22 -17.36
C ALA A 653 -12.94 11.60 -17.57
N PRO A 654 -14.04 12.34 -17.32
CA PRO A 654 -14.09 13.79 -17.11
C PRO A 654 -13.87 14.25 -15.66
N LEU A 655 -13.60 13.35 -14.71
CA LEU A 655 -13.41 13.69 -13.31
C LEU A 655 -12.09 14.46 -13.11
N LYS A 656 -12.16 15.62 -12.43
CA LYS A 656 -10.96 16.39 -12.07
C LYS A 656 -10.33 15.87 -10.79
N ILE A 657 -9.02 16.09 -10.63
CA ILE A 657 -8.31 15.66 -9.43
C ILE A 657 -8.91 16.25 -8.14
N GLU A 658 -9.41 17.48 -8.16
CA GLU A 658 -10.03 18.10 -6.98
C GLU A 658 -11.31 17.37 -6.54
N GLN A 659 -12.12 16.93 -7.51
CA GLN A 659 -13.34 16.16 -7.23
C GLN A 659 -12.98 14.78 -6.68
N ALA A 660 -11.98 14.11 -7.26
CA ALA A 660 -11.48 12.85 -6.74
C ALA A 660 -10.93 12.99 -5.30
N VAL A 661 -10.24 14.09 -4.98
CA VAL A 661 -9.77 14.33 -3.62
C VAL A 661 -10.93 14.64 -2.67
N GLU A 662 -11.88 15.48 -3.08
CA GLU A 662 -13.08 15.78 -2.29
C GLU A 662 -13.83 14.49 -1.92
N SER A 663 -14.06 13.58 -2.87
CA SER A 663 -14.76 12.32 -2.60
C SER A 663 -14.01 11.43 -1.61
N ILE A 664 -12.68 11.37 -1.71
CA ILE A 664 -11.83 10.62 -0.78
C ILE A 664 -11.94 11.22 0.63
N LEU A 665 -11.75 12.53 0.76
CA LEU A 665 -11.82 13.23 2.03
C LEU A 665 -13.20 13.09 2.67
N ALA A 666 -14.27 13.24 1.89
CA ALA A 666 -15.65 13.05 2.34
C ALA A 666 -15.87 11.63 2.90
N PHE A 667 -15.32 10.60 2.25
CA PHE A 667 -15.46 9.22 2.70
C PHE A 667 -14.45 8.81 3.77
N THR A 668 -13.44 9.63 4.09
CA THR A 668 -12.55 9.39 5.26
C THR A 668 -13.20 9.78 6.58
N ILE A 669 -14.11 10.77 6.56
CA ILE A 669 -14.83 11.23 7.76
C ILE A 669 -16.03 10.33 8.11
N LEU A 670 -16.49 9.48 7.19
CA LEU A 670 -17.57 8.51 7.43
C LEU A 670 -17.09 7.25 8.17
N HIS A 671 -15.83 7.22 8.61
CA HIS A 671 -15.32 6.18 9.49
C HIS A 671 -15.81 6.44 10.93
N TYR A 672 -16.99 5.91 11.24
CA TYR A 672 -17.66 6.18 12.50
C TYR A 672 -16.97 5.50 13.70
N GLY A 673 -16.83 6.28 14.77
CA GLY A 673 -16.29 5.82 16.06
C GLY A 673 -14.78 6.00 16.23
N MET A 674 -14.12 6.69 15.31
CA MET A 674 -12.74 7.17 15.48
C MET A 674 -12.73 8.65 15.87
N VAL A 675 -11.73 9.04 16.67
CA VAL A 675 -11.47 10.45 17.03
C VAL A 675 -10.82 11.20 15.87
N ALA A 676 -9.97 10.52 15.10
CA ALA A 676 -9.31 11.07 13.90
C ALA A 676 -9.84 10.39 12.63
N PRO A 677 -9.93 11.12 11.49
CA PRO A 677 -10.29 10.54 10.21
C PRO A 677 -9.38 9.36 9.83
N SER A 678 -9.98 8.37 9.19
CA SER A 678 -9.22 7.22 8.70
C SER A 678 -8.32 7.65 7.54
N LYS A 679 -7.12 7.05 7.46
CA LYS A 679 -6.22 7.25 6.31
C LYS A 679 -6.87 6.82 4.99
N LEU A 680 -7.76 5.83 5.02
CA LEU A 680 -8.43 5.32 3.83
C LEU A 680 -9.93 5.65 3.89
N PRO A 681 -10.55 6.03 2.77
CA PRO A 681 -11.99 6.21 2.73
C PRO A 681 -12.69 4.88 3.03
N VAL A 682 -13.88 4.93 3.64
CA VAL A 682 -14.65 3.73 4.02
C VAL A 682 -15.00 2.82 2.84
N THR A 683 -14.91 3.33 1.61
CA THR A 683 -15.04 2.55 0.37
C THR A 683 -13.94 1.50 0.19
N ILE A 684 -12.73 1.72 0.72
CA ILE A 684 -11.61 0.75 0.60
C ILE A 684 -10.91 0.47 1.94
N HIS A 685 -11.50 0.91 3.05
CA HIS A 685 -10.96 0.65 4.39
C HIS A 685 -10.90 -0.87 4.69
N GLN A 686 -9.82 -1.33 5.33
CA GLN A 686 -9.57 -2.76 5.66
C GLN A 686 -9.58 -3.75 4.48
N THR A 687 -9.42 -3.28 3.24
CA THR A 687 -9.32 -4.18 2.08
C THR A 687 -8.17 -5.20 2.24
N GLU A 688 -7.03 -4.81 2.82
CA GLU A 688 -5.91 -5.71 3.14
C GLU A 688 -6.30 -6.84 4.11
N SER A 689 -7.11 -6.56 5.14
CA SER A 689 -7.56 -7.59 6.09
C SER A 689 -8.51 -8.58 5.44
N ILE A 690 -9.35 -8.11 4.50
CA ILE A 690 -10.25 -8.96 3.72
C ILE A 690 -9.43 -9.85 2.78
N GLU A 691 -8.50 -9.26 2.02
CA GLU A 691 -7.58 -9.99 1.13
C GLU A 691 -6.78 -11.05 1.88
N ALA A 692 -6.19 -10.69 3.02
CA ALA A 692 -5.43 -11.62 3.86
C ALA A 692 -6.31 -12.75 4.42
N GLY A 693 -7.58 -12.47 4.74
CA GLY A 693 -8.55 -13.49 5.12
C GLY A 693 -8.80 -14.49 3.98
N ILE A 694 -9.15 -13.97 2.79
CA ILE A 694 -9.41 -14.78 1.59
C ILE A 694 -8.18 -15.62 1.22
N ALA A 695 -6.97 -15.05 1.29
CA ALA A 695 -5.71 -15.77 1.05
C ALA A 695 -5.49 -16.94 2.02
N ARG A 696 -6.02 -16.84 3.25
CA ARG A 696 -5.97 -17.90 4.27
C ARG A 696 -7.15 -18.89 4.18
N GLY A 697 -7.99 -18.79 3.14
CA GLY A 697 -9.21 -19.59 3.00
C GLY A 697 -10.31 -19.21 3.98
N ILE A 698 -10.20 -18.05 4.63
CA ILE A 698 -11.24 -17.49 5.49
C ILE A 698 -12.18 -16.70 4.58
N PHE A 699 -13.31 -17.30 4.25
CA PHE A 699 -14.35 -16.66 3.43
C PHE A 699 -15.53 -16.19 4.30
N PRO A 700 -16.14 -15.04 3.96
CA PRO A 700 -17.42 -14.64 4.52
C PRO A 700 -18.48 -15.74 4.38
N ALA A 701 -19.19 -16.05 5.45
CA ALA A 701 -20.34 -16.96 5.38
C ALA A 701 -21.51 -16.35 4.58
N LYS A 702 -21.62 -15.02 4.60
CA LYS A 702 -22.57 -14.25 3.80
C LYS A 702 -21.80 -13.43 2.78
N LEU A 703 -22.11 -13.64 1.50
CA LEU A 703 -21.47 -12.97 0.36
C LEU A 703 -22.05 -11.58 0.07
N GLY A 704 -22.99 -11.09 0.88
CA GLY A 704 -23.52 -9.75 0.78
C GLY A 704 -24.36 -9.37 1.99
N GLY A 705 -24.61 -8.08 2.15
CA GLY A 705 -25.38 -7.53 3.25
C GLY A 705 -25.37 -6.01 3.30
N GLU A 706 -26.03 -5.45 4.30
CA GLU A 706 -26.25 -3.99 4.45
C GLU A 706 -25.41 -3.39 5.58
N THR A 707 -24.59 -4.19 6.26
CA THR A 707 -23.75 -3.74 7.37
C THR A 707 -22.32 -3.47 6.92
N ALA A 708 -21.71 -2.46 7.53
CA ALA A 708 -20.34 -2.04 7.24
C ALA A 708 -19.34 -2.80 8.15
N PHE A 709 -19.20 -4.12 7.94
CA PHE A 709 -18.39 -4.98 8.81
C PHE A 709 -16.90 -4.63 8.84
N TRP A 710 -16.40 -3.89 7.84
CA TRP A 710 -15.01 -3.45 7.70
C TRP A 710 -14.67 -2.17 8.47
N LEU A 711 -15.66 -1.46 9.02
CA LEU A 711 -15.40 -0.24 9.77
C LEU A 711 -14.57 -0.53 11.02
#